data_AF-A0A5E4LVB2-F1
#
_entry.id   AF-A0A5E4LVB2-F1
#
_cell.length_a   1.000
_cell.length_b   1.000
_cell.length_c   1.000
_cell.angle_alpha   90.00
_cell.angle_beta   90.00
_cell.angle_gamma   90.00
#
_symmetry.space_group_name_H-M   'P 1'
#
loop_
_entity.id
_entity.type
_entity.pdbx_description
1 polymer ?
#
loop_
_entity_poly.entity_id
_entity_poly.type
_entity_poly.pdbx_seq_one_letter_code
_entity_poly.pdbx_strand_id
1 'polypeptide(L)'
;MNARIGSHPAPWTKTDNNGLLHNFGPYIGIIKNNIDPTCSGRLQVYIPYYGGPNENDPGHWITVSYASPFRGQTRQRAELDSYVDSTIDYSVTSGVIPENSFQSYGFWFIPPDLNGRVLVSFANGDPSQGYWTSCVQDSMDAHMVPAIGAVPAAKDNTVGNGGYIWQPTGANAIPTHTMLQNYIQIAGNGSTEIPYRLPVSEPVIVNQANSNPTTPTLVLMVPHVYQTLRLGIQGLAFDFIRGSTSASSVRENPSQVFGVSTPGRLSTFATPQLSQSAISGIQAAVNSSTSSSSSSSMSISSSLQTMYRTGGHQIVLDDGSVEGNDQGIRIRTTAGNEILMDDTDGQIYVINSQGTAWVELSPSGYIDIYSEKSFSVRSQEDINLHADQNLNLHADGKLRLHGEAGVQIESADTLSVKSSNGMTAYDKTSMNIGTAGPMALSSKSTTIASGSSFSVQAAALQLPGKASAVKEPASIGQGKQIDVDEQNGTNTWWQVGTFDSIDSRAPAHEPWPGHEINGIKTSNVPQGEAIGLPIFRTQTSFTSSGIRGTTGGGVTINEADIAAQPVVGKVCGLTIKETQALLAALGKVESGFPRNTPGRGGASSWQLSNGGHGYYAINQYGYTGKYQFGASLLERLHMLRSSNGSNATAIGNSSNWTGFLGCNSAVDLMNNGSAQEKLVMSELKLNCQQLQHYKIITGNSTPEQIAGYLAVSHLVGVGGCVSFYREQNPNSQISYSGRSYATSDANGTAASTYFTMGENAAKLGDSTASA
;
A
#
# COMPACT_ATOMS: atom_id res chain seq x y z
N MET A 1 35.64 -25.05 50.44
CA MET A 1 34.67 -24.03 50.92
C MET A 1 33.42 -24.75 51.36
N ASN A 2 33.10 -24.68 52.66
CA ASN A 2 32.02 -25.41 53.31
C ASN A 2 30.66 -24.78 52.97
N ALA A 3 29.83 -25.45 52.18
CA ALA A 3 28.39 -25.18 52.16
C ALA A 3 27.79 -25.87 53.39
N ARG A 4 27.40 -25.08 54.41
CA ARG A 4 26.63 -25.57 55.56
C ARG A 4 25.26 -26.04 55.06
N ILE A 5 25.10 -27.35 54.89
CA ILE A 5 23.77 -27.97 54.89
C ILE A 5 23.38 -28.07 56.37
N GLY A 6 22.45 -27.21 56.80
CA GLY A 6 21.89 -27.26 58.14
C GLY A 6 21.17 -28.58 58.37
N SER A 7 21.50 -29.26 59.47
CA SER A 7 21.01 -30.59 59.84
C SER A 7 19.64 -30.57 60.55
N HIS A 8 18.86 -29.50 60.42
CA HIS A 8 17.52 -29.37 61.01
C HIS A 8 16.56 -28.83 59.94
N PRO A 9 15.40 -29.46 59.72
CA PRO A 9 14.34 -28.87 58.89
C PRO A 9 14.00 -27.49 59.45
N ALA A 10 13.78 -26.50 58.58
CA ALA A 10 13.41 -25.17 59.03
C ALA A 10 12.09 -25.22 59.83
N PRO A 11 11.86 -24.35 60.83
CA PRO A 11 10.71 -24.43 61.76
C PRO A 11 9.32 -24.42 61.08
N TRP A 12 9.25 -24.03 59.82
CA TRP A 12 8.05 -23.95 58.98
C TRP A 12 7.80 -25.18 58.10
N THR A 13 8.64 -26.21 58.18
CA THR A 13 8.46 -27.47 57.44
C THR A 13 7.27 -28.25 58.01
N LYS A 14 6.09 -28.19 57.37
CA LYS A 14 4.94 -29.04 57.73
C LYS A 14 5.04 -30.37 56.98
N THR A 15 5.16 -31.48 57.71
CA THR A 15 4.89 -32.84 57.20
C THR A 15 3.40 -33.00 56.91
N ASP A 16 3.06 -33.75 55.87
CA ASP A 16 1.68 -34.21 55.67
C ASP A 16 1.28 -35.23 56.75
N ASN A 17 0.00 -35.63 56.77
CA ASN A 17 -0.52 -36.63 57.72
C ASN A 17 0.15 -38.01 57.62
N ASN A 18 1.03 -38.24 56.64
CA ASN A 18 1.74 -39.48 56.38
C ASN A 18 3.26 -39.38 56.61
N GLY A 19 3.78 -38.25 57.09
CA GLY A 19 5.20 -38.09 57.44
C GLY A 19 6.13 -37.90 56.24
N LEU A 20 5.61 -37.56 55.06
CA LEU A 20 6.42 -37.18 53.91
C LEU A 20 6.86 -35.71 54.04
N LEU A 21 8.13 -35.44 53.73
CA LEU A 21 8.68 -34.08 53.68
C LEU A 21 7.90 -33.24 52.66
N HIS A 22 7.61 -32.00 53.02
CA HIS A 22 6.98 -31.01 52.15
C HIS A 22 7.73 -30.95 50.81
N ASN A 23 7.03 -31.11 49.69
CA ASN A 23 7.66 -31.08 48.38
C ASN A 23 8.04 -29.63 48.05
N PHE A 24 9.33 -29.30 48.17
CA PHE A 24 9.89 -27.98 47.85
C PHE A 24 10.02 -27.83 46.32
N GLY A 25 8.88 -27.68 45.65
CA GLY A 25 8.80 -27.43 44.22
C GLY A 25 8.41 -25.99 43.91
N PRO A 26 8.54 -25.55 42.64
CA PRO A 26 7.91 -24.32 42.22
C PRO A 26 6.38 -24.48 42.25
N TYR A 27 5.68 -23.44 42.67
CA TYR A 27 4.22 -23.37 42.76
C TYR A 27 3.65 -22.52 41.63
N ILE A 28 2.42 -22.81 41.20
CA ILE A 28 1.68 -21.94 40.30
C ILE A 28 0.83 -20.99 41.16
N GLY A 29 1.08 -19.69 41.04
CA GLY A 29 0.32 -18.63 41.70
C GLY A 29 -0.54 -17.86 40.71
N ILE A 30 -1.75 -17.50 41.12
CA ILE A 30 -2.66 -16.62 40.37
C ILE A 30 -2.48 -15.19 40.88
N ILE A 31 -2.19 -14.24 40.00
CA ILE A 31 -1.96 -12.84 40.38
C ILE A 31 -3.28 -12.21 40.81
N LYS A 32 -3.35 -11.68 42.04
CA LYS A 32 -4.54 -10.99 42.55
C LYS A 32 -4.32 -9.49 42.76
N ASN A 33 -3.05 -9.05 42.86
CA ASN A 33 -2.66 -7.64 42.86
C ASN A 33 -1.26 -7.45 42.25
N ASN A 34 -1.11 -6.47 41.36
CA ASN A 34 0.15 -6.08 40.72
C ASN A 34 0.55 -4.61 40.98
N ILE A 35 -0.19 -3.90 41.85
CA ILE A 35 0.15 -2.55 42.28
C ILE A 35 1.22 -2.63 43.38
N ASP A 36 2.46 -2.29 43.03
CA ASP A 36 3.60 -2.28 43.95
C ASP A 36 4.05 -0.85 44.29
N PRO A 37 3.86 -0.37 45.53
CA PRO A 37 4.30 0.96 45.96
C PRO A 37 5.81 1.20 45.87
N THR A 38 6.61 0.13 45.81
CA THR A 38 8.08 0.22 45.74
C THR A 38 8.61 0.24 44.32
N CYS A 39 7.75 0.07 43.30
CA CYS A 39 8.14 -0.04 41.90
C CYS A 39 9.22 -1.11 41.65
N SER A 40 9.26 -2.16 42.48
CA SER A 40 10.25 -3.25 42.43
C SER A 40 9.70 -4.54 41.79
N GLY A 41 8.49 -4.46 41.22
CA GLY A 41 7.86 -5.55 40.48
C GLY A 41 7.25 -6.64 41.36
N ARG A 42 6.93 -6.33 42.62
CA ARG A 42 6.29 -7.29 43.52
C ARG A 42 4.85 -7.58 43.09
N LEU A 43 4.41 -8.81 43.33
CA LEU A 43 3.04 -9.27 43.09
C LEU A 43 2.45 -9.83 44.39
N GLN A 44 1.13 -9.74 44.55
CA GLN A 44 0.41 -10.56 45.51
C GLN A 44 -0.32 -11.67 44.76
N VAL A 45 0.00 -12.92 45.11
CA VAL A 45 -0.46 -14.12 44.41
C VAL A 45 -1.26 -15.03 45.34
N TYR A 46 -2.33 -15.61 44.80
CA TYR A 46 -3.04 -16.71 45.43
C TYR A 46 -2.44 -18.04 44.95
N ILE A 47 -2.01 -18.89 45.87
CA ILE A 47 -1.51 -20.23 45.55
C ILE A 47 -2.52 -21.24 46.09
N PRO A 48 -3.20 -22.02 45.23
CA PRO A 48 -4.24 -22.96 45.67
C PRO A 48 -3.78 -23.95 46.75
N TYR A 49 -2.49 -24.26 46.79
CA TYR A 49 -1.89 -25.14 47.78
C TYR A 49 -1.75 -24.49 49.19
N TYR A 50 -1.59 -23.18 49.28
CA TYR A 50 -1.42 -22.44 50.55
C TYR A 50 -2.65 -21.61 50.95
N GLY A 51 -3.49 -21.25 49.99
CA GLY A 51 -4.64 -20.37 50.19
C GLY A 51 -5.87 -21.06 50.78
N GLY A 52 -6.73 -20.28 51.45
CA GLY A 52 -8.03 -20.74 51.93
C GLY A 52 -9.05 -20.93 50.79
N PRO A 53 -10.28 -21.40 51.08
CA PRO A 53 -11.27 -21.80 50.06
C PRO A 53 -11.74 -20.66 49.15
N ASN A 54 -11.47 -19.40 49.51
CA ASN A 54 -11.83 -18.23 48.74
C ASN A 54 -10.56 -17.53 48.21
N GLU A 55 -10.34 -17.62 46.90
CA GLU A 55 -9.21 -16.98 46.20
C GLU A 55 -9.26 -15.44 46.19
N ASN A 56 -10.44 -14.86 46.44
CA ASN A 56 -10.65 -13.42 46.40
C ASN A 56 -10.46 -12.75 47.77
N ASP A 57 -10.12 -13.52 48.81
CA ASP A 57 -9.79 -12.99 50.13
C ASP A 57 -8.31 -12.55 50.19
N PRO A 58 -8.01 -11.25 50.39
CA PRO A 58 -6.65 -10.73 50.47
C PRO A 58 -5.80 -11.36 51.58
N GLY A 59 -6.43 -11.90 52.63
CA GLY A 59 -5.74 -12.60 53.72
C GLY A 59 -5.03 -13.89 53.27
N HIS A 60 -5.37 -14.42 52.10
CA HIS A 60 -4.77 -15.62 51.52
C HIS A 60 -3.74 -15.32 50.41
N TRP A 61 -3.43 -14.05 50.14
CA TRP A 61 -2.47 -13.68 49.10
C TRP A 61 -1.06 -13.53 49.68
N ILE A 62 -0.08 -14.13 49.00
CA ILE A 62 1.33 -14.09 49.40
C ILE A 62 2.05 -13.05 48.53
N THR A 63 2.86 -12.19 49.16
CA THR A 63 3.68 -11.21 48.42
C THR A 63 4.95 -11.89 47.92
N VAL A 64 5.22 -11.76 46.62
CA VAL A 64 6.38 -12.35 45.95
C VAL A 64 7.16 -11.28 45.19
N SER A 65 8.49 -11.35 45.24
CA SER A 65 9.40 -10.40 44.60
C SER A 65 9.79 -10.83 43.18
N TYR A 66 9.99 -9.86 42.29
CA TYR A 66 10.46 -10.18 40.93
C TYR A 66 11.92 -10.61 40.93
N ALA A 67 12.17 -11.83 40.48
CA ALA A 67 13.50 -12.32 40.19
C ALA A 67 13.76 -12.21 38.68
N SER A 68 14.25 -11.04 38.25
CA SER A 68 14.61 -10.82 36.85
C SER A 68 15.73 -11.77 36.40
N PRO A 69 15.62 -12.38 35.22
CA PRO A 69 16.58 -13.37 34.73
C PRO A 69 17.98 -12.80 34.45
N PHE A 70 18.10 -11.48 34.21
CA PHE A 70 19.39 -10.85 33.87
C PHE A 70 19.62 -9.49 34.56
N ARG A 71 18.90 -9.17 35.66
CA ARG A 71 19.11 -7.90 36.40
C ARG A 71 20.31 -7.99 37.33
N GLY A 72 21.28 -7.10 37.14
CA GLY A 72 22.38 -6.84 38.07
C GLY A 72 22.21 -5.51 38.81
N GLN A 73 22.91 -5.37 39.93
CA GLN A 73 23.06 -4.11 40.62
C GLN A 73 24.43 -4.04 41.28
N THR A 74 25.07 -2.86 41.25
CA THR A 74 26.26 -2.59 42.05
C THR A 74 25.86 -2.62 43.53
N ARG A 75 26.56 -3.41 44.35
CA ARG A 75 26.22 -3.57 45.77
C ARG A 75 26.32 -2.24 46.52
N GLN A 76 25.37 -2.01 47.43
CA GLN A 76 25.55 -1.09 48.54
C GLN A 76 26.75 -1.56 49.37
N ARG A 77 27.78 -0.73 49.52
CA ARG A 77 28.78 -0.94 50.58
C ARG A 77 28.06 -0.60 51.90
N ALA A 78 27.88 -1.58 52.76
CA ALA A 78 27.11 -1.49 54.01
C ALA A 78 27.79 -0.65 55.11
N GLU A 79 28.60 0.35 54.76
CA GLU A 79 29.24 1.27 55.71
C GLU A 79 28.98 2.70 55.24
N LEU A 80 27.72 3.14 55.32
CA LEU A 80 27.33 4.52 55.03
C LEU A 80 26.70 5.23 56.23
N ASP A 81 26.81 4.68 57.45
CA ASP A 81 26.32 5.36 58.65
C ASP A 81 27.18 6.58 59.05
N SER A 82 28.37 6.76 58.45
CA SER A 82 29.31 7.83 58.83
C SER A 82 29.52 8.93 57.79
N TYR A 83 28.90 8.87 56.60
CA TYR A 83 29.24 9.80 55.49
C TYR A 83 28.05 10.55 54.86
N VAL A 84 26.82 10.34 55.33
CA VAL A 84 25.61 10.97 54.74
C VAL A 84 25.31 12.35 55.34
N ASP A 85 25.99 12.74 56.43
CA ASP A 85 25.70 14.01 57.14
C ASP A 85 26.79 15.09 57.01
N SER A 86 27.89 14.82 56.27
CA SER A 86 28.82 15.89 55.92
C SER A 86 28.37 16.53 54.60
N THR A 87 27.94 17.78 54.67
CA THR A 87 27.73 18.65 53.50
C THR A 87 28.89 18.48 52.51
N ILE A 88 28.62 17.87 51.36
CA ILE A 88 29.62 17.66 50.31
C ILE A 88 30.03 19.06 49.81
N ASP A 89 31.26 19.48 50.13
CA ASP A 89 31.83 20.72 49.64
C ASP A 89 32.36 20.50 48.21
N TYR A 90 31.58 20.96 47.23
CA TYR A 90 31.92 20.88 45.80
C TYR A 90 33.06 21.83 45.38
N SER A 91 33.65 22.61 46.30
CA SER A 91 34.73 23.56 45.97
C SER A 91 36.14 22.94 45.98
N VAL A 92 36.30 21.70 46.46
CA VAL A 92 37.62 21.07 46.58
C VAL A 92 37.93 20.22 45.34
N THR A 93 38.64 20.78 44.36
CA THR A 93 38.95 20.15 43.06
C THR A 93 40.01 19.03 43.12
N SER A 94 40.35 18.53 44.31
CA SER A 94 41.40 17.49 44.48
C SER A 94 41.08 16.44 45.55
N GLY A 95 39.84 16.40 46.05
CA GLY A 95 39.36 15.31 46.91
C GLY A 95 38.58 14.29 46.09
N VAL A 96 38.87 13.00 46.29
CA VAL A 96 38.08 11.89 45.73
C VAL A 96 36.64 12.05 46.21
N ILE A 97 35.73 12.45 45.31
CA ILE A 97 34.28 12.43 45.59
C ILE A 97 33.91 10.94 45.68
N PRO A 98 33.42 10.43 46.82
CA PRO A 98 32.88 9.09 46.87
C PRO A 98 31.62 9.07 45.99
N GLU A 99 31.73 8.52 44.77
CA GLU A 99 30.58 8.31 43.90
C GLU A 99 29.66 7.27 44.55
N ASN A 100 28.64 7.75 45.28
CA ASN A 100 27.51 6.92 45.74
C ASN A 100 26.49 6.69 44.60
N SER A 101 26.92 6.68 43.34
CA SER A 101 26.06 6.38 42.19
C SER A 101 25.89 4.87 42.08
N PHE A 102 24.81 4.35 42.65
CA PHE A 102 24.41 2.96 42.44
C PHE A 102 23.80 2.80 41.05
N GLN A 103 24.21 1.76 40.34
CA GLN A 103 23.71 1.47 38.99
C GLN A 103 23.10 0.07 38.95
N SER A 104 21.89 -0.03 38.41
CA SER A 104 21.25 -1.29 38.04
C SER A 104 21.26 -1.45 36.52
N TYR A 105 21.47 -2.66 36.03
CA TYR A 105 21.53 -2.98 34.60
C TYR A 105 20.86 -4.33 34.33
N GLY A 106 20.58 -4.64 33.06
CA GLY A 106 19.91 -5.88 32.65
C GLY A 106 18.45 -5.68 32.26
N PHE A 107 17.70 -6.78 32.14
CA PHE A 107 16.30 -6.72 31.72
C PHE A 107 15.35 -6.40 32.87
N TRP A 108 14.42 -5.49 32.58
CA TRP A 108 13.28 -5.21 33.44
C TRP A 108 11.99 -5.42 32.65
N PHE A 109 11.28 -6.49 32.96
CA PHE A 109 9.94 -6.70 32.42
C PHE A 109 8.89 -6.06 33.31
N ILE A 110 7.82 -5.60 32.68
CA ILE A 110 6.66 -5.02 33.36
C ILE A 110 5.95 -6.16 34.13
N PRO A 111 5.50 -5.93 35.38
CA PRO A 111 4.76 -6.95 36.12
C PRO A 111 3.52 -7.43 35.36
N PRO A 112 3.24 -8.74 35.34
CA PRO A 112 2.10 -9.31 34.64
C PRO A 112 0.75 -8.81 35.18
N ASP A 113 -0.28 -8.94 34.35
CA ASP A 113 -1.64 -8.51 34.66
C ASP A 113 -2.36 -9.44 35.65
N LEU A 114 -3.42 -8.91 36.26
CA LEU A 114 -4.24 -9.66 37.22
C LEU A 114 -4.83 -10.91 36.58
N ASN A 115 -5.01 -11.96 37.39
CA ASN A 115 -5.47 -13.30 37.03
C ASN A 115 -4.53 -14.10 36.13
N GLY A 116 -3.41 -13.52 35.68
CA GLY A 116 -2.33 -14.29 35.05
C GLY A 116 -1.71 -15.29 36.03
N ARG A 117 -1.09 -16.34 35.49
CA ARG A 117 -0.40 -17.37 36.27
C ARG A 117 1.10 -17.17 36.22
N VAL A 118 1.76 -17.29 37.38
CA VAL A 118 3.21 -17.17 37.52
C VAL A 118 3.79 -18.37 38.24
N LEU A 119 5.04 -18.70 37.89
CA LEU A 119 5.84 -19.66 38.62
C LEU A 119 6.45 -18.97 39.84
N VAL A 120 6.17 -19.51 41.02
CA VAL A 120 6.59 -18.97 42.31
C VAL A 120 7.50 -19.97 43.00
N SER A 121 8.63 -19.50 43.51
CA SER A 121 9.55 -20.30 44.33
C SER A 121 9.80 -19.61 45.66
N PHE A 122 9.94 -20.39 46.73
CA PHE A 122 10.19 -19.88 48.07
C PHE A 122 11.62 -20.21 48.49
N ALA A 123 12.41 -19.18 48.78
CA ALA A 123 13.78 -19.39 49.23
C ALA A 123 13.76 -20.15 50.56
N ASN A 124 14.50 -21.26 50.64
CA ASN A 124 14.52 -22.16 51.80
C ASN A 124 13.12 -22.67 52.24
N GLY A 125 12.12 -22.65 51.35
CA GLY A 125 10.75 -23.02 51.65
C GLY A 125 10.00 -22.05 52.57
N ASP A 126 10.50 -20.83 52.74
CA ASP A 126 9.86 -19.77 53.54
C ASP A 126 8.88 -18.94 52.68
N PRO A 127 7.56 -18.97 52.96
CA PRO A 127 6.57 -18.19 52.23
C PRO A 127 6.80 -16.67 52.26
N SER A 128 7.54 -16.16 53.25
CA SER A 128 7.89 -14.73 53.33
C SER A 128 9.00 -14.32 52.37
N GLN A 129 9.74 -15.27 51.81
CA GLN A 129 10.82 -15.07 50.83
C GLN A 129 10.45 -15.65 49.48
N GLY A 130 9.27 -15.28 48.97
CA GLY A 130 8.77 -15.72 47.68
C GLY A 130 9.31 -14.90 46.52
N TYR A 131 9.65 -15.59 45.43
CA TYR A 131 10.11 -15.00 44.19
C TYR A 131 9.30 -15.52 43.01
N TRP A 132 9.00 -14.64 42.05
CA TRP A 132 8.43 -15.02 40.76
C TRP A 132 9.44 -14.73 39.65
N THR A 133 9.58 -15.66 38.71
CA THR A 133 10.60 -15.60 37.63
C THR A 133 10.01 -15.69 36.24
N SER A 134 8.82 -16.27 36.08
CA SER A 134 8.21 -16.53 34.78
C SER A 134 6.68 -16.55 34.86
N CYS A 135 6.06 -16.22 33.74
CA CYS A 135 4.64 -16.42 33.52
C CYS A 135 4.39 -17.84 32.99
N VAL A 136 3.30 -18.45 33.41
CA VAL A 136 2.83 -19.74 32.88
C VAL A 136 1.81 -19.42 31.81
N GLN A 137 2.08 -19.85 30.59
CA GLN A 137 1.15 -19.68 29.46
C GLN A 137 0.16 -20.84 29.43
N ASP A 138 -1.10 -20.53 29.15
CA ASP A 138 -2.06 -21.55 28.73
C ASP A 138 -2.01 -21.75 27.23
N SER A 139 -2.66 -22.83 26.75
CA SER A 139 -2.68 -23.14 25.33
C SER A 139 -3.27 -21.96 24.54
N MET A 140 -2.45 -21.37 23.65
CA MET A 140 -2.76 -20.27 22.74
C MET A 140 -2.66 -18.83 23.31
N ASP A 141 -2.24 -18.63 24.56
CA ASP A 141 -2.15 -17.30 25.22
C ASP A 141 -0.88 -16.47 24.86
N ALA A 142 -0.23 -16.81 23.76
CA ALA A 142 1.03 -16.19 23.33
C ALA A 142 0.95 -15.65 21.91
N HIS A 143 -0.26 -15.45 21.38
CA HIS A 143 -0.45 -15.04 20.01
C HIS A 143 0.06 -13.61 19.77
N MET A 144 -0.03 -12.73 20.76
CA MET A 144 0.42 -11.34 20.62
C MET A 144 1.90 -11.12 21.01
N VAL A 145 2.70 -12.20 21.08
CA VAL A 145 4.14 -12.14 21.36
C VAL A 145 4.90 -12.91 20.27
N PRO A 146 5.97 -12.35 19.69
CA PRO A 146 6.61 -11.07 20.03
C PRO A 146 6.00 -9.83 19.37
N ALA A 147 5.02 -10.01 18.47
CA ALA A 147 4.27 -8.93 17.84
C ALA A 147 2.78 -9.11 18.09
N ILE A 148 2.00 -8.05 17.90
CA ILE A 148 0.54 -8.10 17.87
C ILE A 148 0.18 -8.67 16.50
N GLY A 149 0.22 -9.99 16.43
CA GLY A 149 0.04 -10.75 15.20
C GLY A 149 -1.32 -10.50 14.56
N ALA A 150 -1.31 -10.50 13.23
CA ALA A 150 -2.50 -10.53 12.41
C ALA A 150 -2.77 -11.95 11.93
N VAL A 151 -4.05 -12.31 11.84
CA VAL A 151 -4.48 -13.58 11.25
C VAL A 151 -5.31 -13.36 9.99
N PRO A 152 -5.20 -14.26 8.99
CA PRO A 152 -6.14 -14.34 7.90
C PRO A 152 -7.59 -14.45 8.40
N ALA A 153 -8.50 -13.63 7.88
CA ALA A 153 -9.92 -13.83 8.14
C ALA A 153 -10.42 -15.09 7.39
N ALA A 154 -10.82 -16.15 8.10
CA ALA A 154 -11.38 -17.35 7.49
C ALA A 154 -12.73 -17.05 6.78
N LYS A 155 -12.93 -17.59 5.58
CA LYS A 155 -14.17 -17.43 4.79
C LYS A 155 -15.33 -18.33 5.25
N ASP A 156 -15.09 -19.38 6.03
CA ASP A 156 -16.11 -20.35 6.47
C ASP A 156 -15.87 -20.89 7.89
N ASN A 157 -16.95 -21.31 8.57
CA ASN A 157 -16.99 -21.86 9.95
C ASN A 157 -16.41 -23.29 10.07
N THR A 158 -15.47 -23.69 9.22
CA THR A 158 -14.90 -25.04 9.21
C THR A 158 -13.63 -25.12 10.05
N VAL A 159 -13.60 -26.05 11.02
CA VAL A 159 -12.44 -26.28 11.89
C VAL A 159 -11.27 -26.78 11.04
N GLY A 160 -10.24 -25.95 10.83
CA GLY A 160 -9.06 -26.28 10.02
C GLY A 160 -8.50 -25.14 9.14
N ASN A 161 -9.23 -24.03 8.97
CA ASN A 161 -8.90 -22.94 8.03
C ASN A 161 -8.30 -21.65 8.67
N GLY A 162 -7.77 -21.72 9.89
CA GLY A 162 -7.23 -20.55 10.61
C GLY A 162 -8.23 -19.88 11.57
N GLY A 163 -7.73 -18.99 12.44
CA GLY A 163 -8.52 -18.33 13.48
C GLY A 163 -9.59 -17.38 12.93
N TYR A 164 -10.74 -17.31 13.60
CA TYR A 164 -11.86 -16.45 13.18
C TYR A 164 -11.68 -15.02 13.69
N ILE A 165 -11.72 -14.00 12.83
CA ILE A 165 -11.98 -12.63 13.29
C ILE A 165 -13.47 -12.52 13.63
N TRP A 166 -13.82 -12.45 14.91
CA TRP A 166 -15.21 -12.44 15.38
C TRP A 166 -15.96 -11.18 14.91
N GLN A 167 -17.07 -11.39 14.18
CA GLN A 167 -17.97 -10.33 13.70
C GLN A 167 -19.35 -10.47 14.37
N PRO A 168 -19.80 -9.53 15.21
CA PRO A 168 -21.19 -9.52 15.63
C PRO A 168 -22.10 -9.01 14.51
N THR A 169 -23.19 -9.72 14.24
CA THR A 169 -24.30 -9.21 13.42
C THR A 169 -25.45 -8.72 14.30
N GLY A 170 -26.08 -7.59 13.94
CA GLY A 170 -27.29 -7.06 14.57
C GLY A 170 -27.09 -6.08 15.75
N ALA A 171 -28.18 -5.75 16.45
CA ALA A 171 -28.26 -4.76 17.53
C ALA A 171 -27.43 -5.08 18.81
N ASN A 172 -26.68 -6.19 18.80
CA ASN A 172 -25.77 -6.64 19.86
C ASN A 172 -24.29 -6.51 19.46
N ALA A 173 -23.96 -5.65 18.49
CA ALA A 173 -22.57 -5.38 18.10
C ALA A 173 -21.73 -4.92 19.30
N ILE A 174 -20.59 -5.59 19.55
CA ILE A 174 -19.65 -5.14 20.58
C ILE A 174 -19.13 -3.74 20.19
N PRO A 175 -19.03 -2.79 21.15
CA PRO A 175 -18.60 -1.41 20.90
C PRO A 175 -17.31 -1.25 20.09
N THR A 176 -16.42 -2.26 20.14
CA THR A 176 -15.12 -2.28 19.46
C THR A 176 -15.23 -2.15 17.94
N HIS A 177 -16.26 -2.72 17.32
CA HIS A 177 -16.47 -2.61 15.87
C HIS A 177 -16.94 -1.21 15.48
N THR A 178 -17.83 -0.60 16.27
CA THR A 178 -18.31 0.78 16.04
C THR A 178 -17.17 1.81 16.14
N MET A 179 -16.19 1.59 17.03
CA MET A 179 -15.04 2.50 17.16
C MET A 179 -14.10 2.51 15.95
N LEU A 180 -14.08 1.43 15.16
CA LEU A 180 -13.19 1.28 14.01
C LEU A 180 -13.80 1.78 12.70
N GLN A 181 -15.13 1.90 12.60
CA GLN A 181 -15.83 2.26 11.36
C GLN A 181 -15.39 3.60 10.76
N ASN A 182 -14.94 4.55 11.59
CA ASN A 182 -14.43 5.85 11.13
C ASN A 182 -12.98 5.80 10.62
N TYR A 183 -12.25 4.70 10.83
CA TYR A 183 -10.82 4.57 10.55
C TYR A 183 -10.50 3.43 9.59
N ILE A 184 -11.40 2.45 9.48
CA ILE A 184 -11.34 1.35 8.53
C ILE A 184 -12.76 1.11 8.05
N GLN A 185 -12.95 1.03 6.73
CA GLN A 185 -14.24 0.62 6.18
C GLN A 185 -14.52 -0.84 6.56
N ILE A 186 -15.35 -1.02 7.58
CA ILE A 186 -15.92 -2.32 7.96
C ILE A 186 -17.32 -2.35 7.37
N ALA A 187 -17.52 -3.07 6.27
CA ALA A 187 -18.77 -3.03 5.50
C ALA A 187 -19.99 -3.37 6.39
N GLY A 188 -20.94 -2.45 6.46
CA GLY A 188 -22.10 -2.53 7.37
C GLY A 188 -23.31 -3.32 6.85
N ASN A 189 -23.25 -3.98 5.69
CA ASN A 189 -24.45 -4.53 5.02
C ASN A 189 -24.26 -5.90 4.34
N GLY A 190 -23.91 -6.94 5.11
CA GLY A 190 -24.16 -8.34 4.72
C GLY A 190 -23.39 -8.87 3.51
N SER A 191 -22.34 -8.21 3.06
CA SER A 191 -21.35 -8.71 2.10
C SER A 191 -20.00 -8.13 2.54
N THR A 192 -19.19 -8.93 3.22
CA THR A 192 -18.07 -8.41 4.04
C THR A 192 -16.75 -9.08 3.67
N GLU A 193 -15.89 -8.37 2.96
CA GLU A 193 -14.44 -8.57 3.06
C GLU A 193 -13.94 -7.61 4.16
N ILE A 194 -13.72 -8.14 5.36
CA ILE A 194 -12.80 -7.48 6.30
C ILE A 194 -11.40 -7.58 5.68
N PRO A 195 -10.53 -6.57 5.81
CA PRO A 195 -9.13 -6.68 5.41
C PRO A 195 -8.55 -8.03 5.84
N TYR A 196 -7.98 -8.74 4.87
CA TYR A 196 -7.60 -10.15 5.02
C TYR A 196 -6.63 -10.38 6.19
N ARG A 197 -5.89 -9.38 6.69
CA ARG A 197 -5.00 -9.49 7.86
C ARG A 197 -5.02 -8.23 8.74
N LEU A 198 -5.84 -8.22 9.79
CA LEU A 198 -5.79 -7.19 10.84
C LEU A 198 -5.09 -7.70 12.10
N PRO A 199 -4.38 -6.84 12.86
CA PRO A 199 -3.85 -7.21 14.18
C PRO A 199 -5.01 -7.64 15.08
N VAL A 200 -4.86 -8.78 15.76
CA VAL A 200 -5.89 -9.35 16.64
C VAL A 200 -5.42 -9.42 18.10
N SER A 201 -6.40 -9.56 18.98
CA SER A 201 -6.22 -9.91 20.38
C SER A 201 -5.92 -11.41 20.54
N GLU A 202 -5.53 -11.80 21.76
CA GLU A 202 -5.37 -13.22 22.12
C GLU A 202 -6.65 -14.03 21.80
N PRO A 203 -6.49 -15.30 21.36
CA PRO A 203 -7.60 -16.17 21.02
C PRO A 203 -8.48 -16.48 22.24
N VAL A 204 -9.79 -16.39 22.02
CA VAL A 204 -10.83 -16.81 22.95
C VAL A 204 -11.33 -18.19 22.52
N ILE A 205 -11.06 -19.20 23.35
CA ILE A 205 -11.55 -20.56 23.14
C ILE A 205 -12.99 -20.66 23.65
N VAL A 206 -13.94 -20.94 22.75
CA VAL A 206 -15.33 -21.23 23.14
C VAL A 206 -15.52 -22.74 23.12
N ASN A 207 -15.51 -23.35 24.30
CA ASN A 207 -15.93 -24.75 24.44
C ASN A 207 -17.45 -24.79 24.30
N GLN A 208 -17.98 -25.28 23.18
CA GLN A 208 -19.36 -25.80 23.20
C GLN A 208 -19.37 -26.94 24.21
N ALA A 209 -20.45 -27.07 24.96
CA ALA A 209 -20.55 -27.85 26.20
C ALA A 209 -20.27 -29.38 26.12
N ASN A 210 -19.66 -29.90 25.04
CA ASN A 210 -19.43 -31.32 24.82
C ASN A 210 -17.94 -31.64 24.57
N SER A 211 -17.22 -31.90 25.66
CA SER A 211 -16.19 -32.95 25.82
C SER A 211 -15.21 -33.24 24.65
N ASN A 212 -14.17 -32.43 24.49
CA ASN A 212 -12.75 -32.88 24.42
C ASN A 212 -11.79 -31.65 24.50
N PRO A 213 -11.02 -31.43 25.58
CA PRO A 213 -10.17 -30.25 25.73
C PRO A 213 -8.95 -30.20 24.79
N THR A 214 -8.70 -31.26 24.01
CA THR A 214 -7.53 -31.33 23.10
C THR A 214 -7.78 -30.72 21.71
N THR A 215 -9.02 -30.40 21.36
CA THR A 215 -9.37 -29.77 20.07
C THR A 215 -10.45 -28.71 20.31
N PRO A 216 -10.09 -27.42 20.44
CA PRO A 216 -11.08 -26.36 20.65
C PRO A 216 -12.10 -26.35 19.50
N THR A 217 -13.40 -26.37 19.84
CA THR A 217 -14.49 -26.38 18.86
C THR A 217 -14.61 -25.07 18.06
N LEU A 218 -14.14 -23.95 18.63
CA LEU A 218 -14.10 -22.64 17.99
C LEU A 218 -13.04 -21.76 18.68
N VAL A 219 -12.16 -21.16 17.88
CA VAL A 219 -11.15 -20.18 18.33
C VAL A 219 -11.51 -18.82 17.76
N LEU A 220 -11.97 -17.90 18.61
CA LEU A 220 -12.38 -16.56 18.21
C LEU A 220 -11.26 -15.56 18.52
N MET A 221 -10.88 -14.74 17.55
CA MET A 221 -9.94 -13.63 17.71
C MET A 221 -10.69 -12.33 17.42
N VAL A 222 -10.48 -11.29 18.22
CA VAL A 222 -11.14 -9.98 18.02
C VAL A 222 -10.09 -8.99 17.54
N PRO A 223 -10.38 -8.07 16.59
CA PRO A 223 -9.43 -7.05 16.17
C PRO A 223 -8.87 -6.27 17.37
N HIS A 224 -7.54 -6.09 17.41
CA HIS A 224 -6.90 -5.28 18.42
C HIS A 224 -7.14 -3.79 18.11
N VAL A 225 -8.30 -3.30 18.55
CA VAL A 225 -8.88 -1.99 18.21
C VAL A 225 -7.86 -0.86 18.12
N TYR A 226 -6.99 -0.71 19.13
CA TYR A 226 -6.03 0.39 19.14
C TYR A 226 -5.00 0.29 18.01
N GLN A 227 -4.45 -0.90 17.75
CA GLN A 227 -3.43 -1.09 16.73
C GLN A 227 -4.04 -1.00 15.33
N THR A 228 -5.21 -1.61 15.17
CA THR A 228 -6.03 -1.50 13.97
C THR A 228 -6.33 -0.03 13.64
N LEU A 229 -6.73 0.78 14.61
CA LEU A 229 -6.96 2.22 14.45
C LEU A 229 -5.67 2.97 14.06
N ARG A 230 -4.50 2.61 14.61
CA ARG A 230 -3.22 3.22 14.21
C ARG A 230 -2.89 2.97 12.75
N LEU A 231 -3.08 1.73 12.29
CA LEU A 231 -2.89 1.40 10.88
C LEU A 231 -3.89 2.13 9.97
N GLY A 232 -5.14 2.30 10.42
CA GLY A 232 -6.15 3.08 9.68
C GLY A 232 -5.76 4.55 9.50
N ILE A 233 -5.33 5.21 10.59
CA ILE A 233 -4.83 6.60 10.55
C ILE A 233 -3.62 6.74 9.63
N GLN A 234 -2.73 5.75 9.65
CA GLN A 234 -1.54 5.72 8.81
C GLN A 234 -1.83 5.36 7.35
N GLY A 235 -3.06 4.97 6.98
CA GLY A 235 -3.36 4.42 5.66
C GLY A 235 -2.79 3.01 5.41
N LEU A 236 -2.15 2.39 6.40
CA LEU A 236 -1.47 1.08 6.27
C LEU A 236 -2.36 -0.12 6.64
N ALA A 237 -3.63 0.08 6.98
CA ALA A 237 -4.53 -1.01 7.40
C ALA A 237 -4.71 -2.12 6.35
N PHE A 238 -4.45 -1.82 5.09
CA PHE A 238 -4.55 -2.73 3.95
C PHE A 238 -3.19 -3.03 3.32
N ASP A 239 -2.11 -2.48 3.87
CA ASP A 239 -0.76 -2.82 3.46
C ASP A 239 -0.24 -3.94 4.37
N PHE A 240 -0.16 -5.16 3.85
CA PHE A 240 0.25 -6.33 4.64
C PHE A 240 1.76 -6.49 4.72
N ILE A 241 2.51 -5.60 4.08
CA ILE A 241 3.97 -5.62 4.10
C ILE A 241 4.45 -4.61 5.12
N ARG A 242 3.95 -3.37 5.02
CA ARG A 242 4.31 -2.21 5.85
C ARG A 242 3.35 -2.00 7.00
N GLY A 243 2.15 -2.54 6.94
CA GLY A 243 1.14 -2.38 7.99
C GLY A 243 1.12 -3.52 9.00
N SER A 244 0.24 -4.49 8.80
CA SER A 244 0.06 -5.59 9.74
C SER A 244 1.13 -6.67 9.54
N THR A 245 1.53 -7.35 10.61
CA THR A 245 2.47 -8.48 10.57
C THR A 245 1.82 -9.73 11.11
N SER A 246 2.11 -10.89 10.53
CA SER A 246 1.66 -12.18 11.09
C SER A 246 2.54 -12.70 12.23
N ALA A 247 3.67 -12.04 12.52
CA ALA A 247 4.69 -12.47 13.47
C ALA A 247 4.14 -12.83 14.85
N SER A 248 4.24 -14.12 15.20
CA SER A 248 3.71 -14.65 16.46
C SER A 248 4.39 -15.96 16.84
N SER A 249 4.59 -16.19 18.14
CA SER A 249 5.18 -17.42 18.68
C SER A 249 4.36 -18.68 18.42
N VAL A 250 3.07 -18.54 18.09
CA VAL A 250 2.16 -19.65 17.78
C VAL A 250 1.82 -19.73 16.29
N ARG A 251 2.45 -18.91 15.43
CA ARG A 251 2.19 -18.91 13.98
C ARG A 251 2.59 -20.23 13.31
N GLU A 252 3.76 -20.77 13.66
CA GLU A 252 4.26 -22.06 13.16
C GLU A 252 5.00 -22.86 14.24
N ASN A 253 5.30 -24.13 13.93
CA ASN A 253 6.04 -25.03 14.80
C ASN A 253 7.16 -25.75 14.03
N PRO A 254 8.45 -25.57 14.38
CA PRO A 254 8.96 -24.66 15.40
C PRO A 254 8.81 -23.18 14.99
N SER A 255 8.55 -22.29 15.95
CA SER A 255 8.47 -20.84 15.68
C SER A 255 9.82 -20.29 15.22
N GLN A 256 9.76 -19.44 14.20
CA GLN A 256 10.91 -18.74 13.62
C GLN A 256 10.98 -17.26 14.03
N VAL A 257 10.11 -16.86 14.97
CA VAL A 257 9.97 -15.47 15.40
C VAL A 257 10.62 -15.26 16.75
N PHE A 258 11.47 -14.25 16.83
CA PHE A 258 12.04 -13.76 18.08
C PHE A 258 11.68 -12.29 18.29
N GLY A 259 11.51 -11.89 19.55
CA GLY A 259 11.32 -10.48 19.86
C GLY A 259 10.62 -10.25 21.18
N VAL A 260 10.20 -9.01 21.38
CA VAL A 260 9.51 -8.57 22.59
C VAL A 260 8.39 -7.61 22.22
N SER A 261 7.19 -7.92 22.72
CA SER A 261 6.07 -6.99 22.78
C SER A 261 5.93 -6.52 24.23
N THR A 262 5.92 -5.20 24.44
CA THR A 262 5.55 -4.66 25.75
C THR A 262 4.03 -4.67 25.91
N PRO A 263 3.48 -4.63 27.12
CA PRO A 263 2.03 -4.62 27.33
C PRO A 263 1.34 -3.35 26.82
N GLY A 264 2.05 -2.23 26.69
CA GLY A 264 1.43 -0.93 26.43
C GLY A 264 0.66 -0.38 27.64
N ARG A 265 0.10 0.83 27.53
CA ARG A 265 -0.66 1.44 28.63
C ARG A 265 -2.06 0.84 28.70
N LEU A 266 -2.66 0.85 29.90
CA LEU A 266 -4.10 0.63 30.07
C LEU A 266 -4.85 1.72 29.30
N SER A 267 -5.97 1.40 28.64
CA SER A 267 -6.70 2.37 27.81
C SER A 267 -7.18 3.61 28.58
N THR A 268 -7.61 3.44 29.84
CA THR A 268 -7.92 4.52 30.80
C THR A 268 -6.74 5.47 31.06
N PHE A 269 -5.53 5.01 30.78
CA PHE A 269 -4.29 5.77 30.88
C PHE A 269 -3.60 5.88 29.50
N ALA A 270 -4.33 5.81 28.39
CA ALA A 270 -3.71 5.87 27.05
C ALA A 270 -3.05 7.22 26.76
N THR A 271 -3.58 8.32 27.33
CA THR A 271 -3.07 9.68 27.16
C THR A 271 -2.88 10.36 28.51
N PRO A 272 -2.05 11.43 28.59
CA PRO A 272 -1.95 12.25 29.80
C PRO A 272 -3.31 12.77 30.28
N GLN A 273 -4.18 13.17 29.34
CA GLN A 273 -5.51 13.68 29.63
C GLN A 273 -6.40 12.62 30.28
N LEU A 274 -6.45 11.40 29.72
CA LEU A 274 -7.21 10.29 30.30
C LEU A 274 -6.62 9.86 31.65
N SER A 275 -5.29 9.85 31.75
CA SER A 275 -4.59 9.55 33.01
C SER A 275 -4.96 10.55 34.11
N GLN A 276 -4.99 11.85 33.79
CA GLN A 276 -5.34 12.90 34.73
C GLN A 276 -6.81 12.78 35.18
N SER A 277 -7.72 12.48 34.25
CA SER A 277 -9.13 12.23 34.56
C SER A 277 -9.32 11.02 35.48
N ALA A 278 -8.62 9.92 35.19
CA ALA A 278 -8.66 8.70 36.00
C ALA A 278 -8.09 8.93 37.41
N ILE A 279 -6.93 9.58 37.51
CA ILE A 279 -6.30 9.94 38.79
C ILE A 279 -7.21 10.86 39.61
N SER A 280 -7.85 11.84 38.95
CA SER A 280 -8.80 12.74 39.64
C SER A 280 -10.01 11.98 40.18
N GLY A 281 -10.51 10.99 39.43
CA GLY A 281 -11.59 10.10 39.89
C GLY A 281 -11.17 9.22 41.07
N ILE A 282 -9.97 8.63 41.01
CA ILE A 282 -9.41 7.83 42.11
C ILE A 282 -9.20 8.70 43.36
N GLN A 283 -8.62 9.89 43.20
CA GLN A 283 -8.39 10.82 44.32
C GLN A 283 -9.72 11.26 44.95
N ALA A 284 -10.76 11.49 44.15
CA ALA A 284 -12.10 11.80 44.65
C ALA A 284 -12.69 10.62 45.45
N ALA A 285 -12.53 9.39 44.97
CA ALA A 285 -12.99 8.19 45.67
C ALA A 285 -12.19 7.88 46.96
N VAL A 286 -10.89 8.15 46.97
CA VAL A 286 -10.04 8.02 48.17
C VAL A 286 -10.42 9.08 49.21
N ASN A 287 -10.67 10.31 48.77
CA ASN A 287 -11.03 11.42 49.67
C ASN A 287 -12.45 11.31 50.24
N SER A 288 -13.36 10.57 49.61
CA SER A 288 -14.76 10.44 50.08
C SER A 288 -14.93 9.43 51.21
N SER A 289 -13.94 8.59 51.52
CA SER A 289 -13.88 7.67 52.69
C SER A 289 -15.14 6.84 52.98
N THR A 290 -16.03 6.65 52.02
CA THR A 290 -17.25 5.88 52.18
C THR A 290 -17.20 4.65 51.29
N SER A 291 -16.91 3.52 51.93
CA SER A 291 -17.15 2.17 51.41
C SER A 291 -18.67 1.92 51.33
N SER A 292 -19.39 2.70 50.53
CA SER A 292 -20.85 2.58 50.43
C SER A 292 -21.26 2.10 49.05
N SER A 293 -21.83 0.90 49.07
CA SER A 293 -22.64 0.23 48.06
C SER A 293 -23.83 1.07 47.59
N SER A 294 -23.59 2.16 46.86
CA SER A 294 -24.63 2.90 46.15
C SER A 294 -24.17 3.28 44.73
N SER A 295 -25.07 2.99 43.80
CA SER A 295 -24.93 2.76 42.35
C SER A 295 -24.57 3.99 41.49
N SER A 296 -23.84 4.97 42.02
CA SER A 296 -23.42 6.15 41.25
C SER A 296 -22.00 6.66 41.56
N SER A 297 -21.21 5.91 42.33
CA SER A 297 -19.77 6.15 42.49
C SER A 297 -18.99 5.03 41.81
N MET A 298 -18.05 5.38 40.92
CA MET A 298 -17.06 4.41 40.43
C MET A 298 -16.34 3.86 41.67
N SER A 299 -16.63 2.62 42.06
CA SER A 299 -15.76 1.91 42.99
C SER A 299 -14.32 2.00 42.48
N ILE A 300 -13.33 2.17 43.36
CA ILE A 300 -11.91 2.17 42.97
C ILE A 300 -11.63 0.94 42.06
N SER A 301 -12.26 -0.19 42.37
CA SER A 301 -12.30 -1.41 41.57
C SER A 301 -12.78 -1.21 40.13
N SER A 302 -13.87 -0.48 39.89
CA SER A 302 -14.39 -0.21 38.53
C SER A 302 -13.62 0.88 37.78
N SER A 303 -12.92 1.79 38.47
CA SER A 303 -11.95 2.72 37.85
C SER A 303 -10.62 2.06 37.48
N LEU A 304 -10.27 0.96 38.16
CA LEU A 304 -9.10 0.11 37.88
C LEU A 304 -9.41 -1.04 36.90
N GLN A 305 -10.69 -1.42 36.73
CA GLN A 305 -11.15 -2.38 35.71
C GLN A 305 -11.07 -1.76 34.32
N THR A 306 -9.84 -1.61 33.85
CA THR A 306 -9.57 -1.34 32.44
C THR A 306 -9.51 -2.69 31.74
N MET A 307 -10.48 -3.00 30.88
CA MET A 307 -10.56 -4.35 30.29
C MET A 307 -9.55 -4.59 29.15
N TYR A 308 -8.86 -3.56 28.62
CA TYR A 308 -7.96 -3.70 27.47
C TYR A 308 -6.74 -2.74 27.50
N ARG A 309 -5.64 -3.14 26.87
CA ARG A 309 -4.40 -2.34 26.70
C ARG A 309 -4.31 -1.74 25.29
N THR A 310 -3.50 -0.68 25.13
CA THR A 310 -3.28 -0.02 23.83
C THR A 310 -2.33 -0.78 22.91
N GLY A 311 -1.81 -1.95 23.33
CA GLY A 311 -0.69 -2.61 22.66
C GLY A 311 0.63 -1.89 22.92
N GLY A 312 1.71 -2.64 23.06
CA GLY A 312 3.02 -2.06 23.39
C GLY A 312 3.87 -1.66 22.20
N HIS A 313 5.08 -1.23 22.56
CA HIS A 313 6.23 -1.26 21.66
C HIS A 313 6.58 -2.70 21.32
N GLN A 314 7.03 -2.91 20.10
CA GLN A 314 7.39 -4.19 19.51
C GLN A 314 8.78 -4.08 18.92
N ILE A 315 9.60 -5.09 19.17
CA ILE A 315 10.81 -5.39 18.42
C ILE A 315 10.66 -6.84 17.98
N VAL A 316 10.66 -7.06 16.67
CA VAL A 316 10.36 -8.35 16.05
C VAL A 316 11.47 -8.65 15.06
N LEU A 317 12.01 -9.86 15.17
CA LEU A 317 12.96 -10.47 14.25
C LEU A 317 12.30 -11.76 13.80
N ASP A 318 11.96 -11.84 12.53
CA ASP A 318 11.17 -12.94 11.99
C ASP A 318 11.92 -13.52 10.79
N ASP A 319 12.30 -14.80 10.88
CA ASP A 319 12.96 -15.49 9.76
C ASP A 319 11.95 -15.93 8.67
N GLY A 320 10.68 -15.55 8.82
CA GLY A 320 9.60 -15.77 7.87
C GLY A 320 8.65 -16.89 8.31
N SER A 321 7.45 -16.86 7.75
CA SER A 321 6.51 -17.98 7.85
C SER A 321 6.97 -19.17 7.00
N VAL A 322 6.32 -20.33 7.17
CA VAL A 322 6.57 -21.52 6.34
C VAL A 322 6.34 -21.29 4.84
N GLU A 323 5.60 -20.25 4.47
CA GLU A 323 5.35 -19.82 3.10
C GLU A 323 6.35 -18.76 2.61
N GLY A 324 7.27 -18.31 3.45
CA GLY A 324 8.28 -17.28 3.16
C GLY A 324 7.80 -15.83 3.35
N ASN A 325 6.58 -15.62 3.88
CA ASN A 325 6.04 -14.29 4.15
C ASN A 325 6.54 -13.71 5.48
N ASP A 326 6.51 -12.38 5.64
CA ASP A 326 6.81 -11.64 6.87
C ASP A 326 8.26 -11.81 7.38
N GLN A 327 9.22 -12.10 6.49
CA GLN A 327 10.62 -12.22 6.87
C GLN A 327 11.25 -10.83 7.03
N GLY A 328 11.77 -10.51 8.20
CA GLY A 328 12.47 -9.25 8.42
C GLY A 328 12.50 -8.76 9.86
N ILE A 329 12.80 -7.48 10.01
CA ILE A 329 12.90 -6.79 11.29
C ILE A 329 11.88 -5.66 11.34
N ARG A 330 11.07 -5.65 12.39
CA ARG A 330 10.10 -4.58 12.66
C ARG A 330 10.31 -3.99 14.05
N ILE A 331 10.44 -2.66 14.09
CA ILE A 331 10.42 -1.88 15.31
C ILE A 331 9.19 -0.97 15.24
N ARG A 332 8.21 -1.26 16.10
CA ARG A 332 6.97 -0.48 16.14
C ARG A 332 6.73 0.06 17.54
N THR A 333 6.36 1.33 17.63
CA THR A 333 6.00 1.94 18.90
C THR A 333 4.52 1.73 19.22
N THR A 334 4.13 1.79 20.50
CA THR A 334 2.70 1.78 20.89
C THR A 334 1.88 2.79 20.09
N ALA A 335 2.41 3.99 19.83
CA ALA A 335 1.70 5.03 19.09
C ALA A 335 1.52 4.72 17.60
N GLY A 336 2.31 3.80 17.03
CA GLY A 336 2.24 3.38 15.63
C GLY A 336 3.44 3.78 14.77
N ASN A 337 4.40 4.59 15.27
CA ASN A 337 5.63 4.84 14.51
C ASN A 337 6.34 3.53 14.22
N GLU A 338 6.89 3.40 13.02
CA GLU A 338 7.42 2.14 12.55
C GLU A 338 8.71 2.33 11.75
N ILE A 339 9.63 1.39 11.96
CA ILE A 339 10.75 1.09 11.08
C ILE A 339 10.63 -0.38 10.69
N LEU A 340 10.60 -0.64 9.40
CA LEU A 340 10.55 -1.96 8.80
C LEU A 340 11.76 -2.16 7.90
N MET A 341 12.41 -3.30 8.06
CA MET A 341 13.37 -3.86 7.12
C MET A 341 12.82 -5.21 6.71
N ASP A 342 12.33 -5.29 5.48
CA ASP A 342 11.62 -6.45 4.97
C ASP A 342 12.47 -7.20 3.94
N ASP A 343 12.82 -8.43 4.28
CA ASP A 343 13.57 -9.34 3.42
C ASP A 343 12.65 -10.08 2.44
N THR A 344 11.34 -10.17 2.72
CA THR A 344 10.37 -10.80 1.82
C THR A 344 10.19 -9.95 0.56
N ASP A 345 9.85 -8.65 0.69
CA ASP A 345 9.60 -7.78 -0.47
C ASP A 345 10.77 -6.83 -0.78
N GLY A 346 11.83 -6.82 0.04
CA GLY A 346 13.11 -6.15 -0.20
C GLY A 346 13.11 -4.65 0.07
N GLN A 347 12.15 -4.16 0.86
CA GLN A 347 11.95 -2.73 1.12
C GLN A 347 12.37 -2.33 2.54
N ILE A 348 12.86 -1.09 2.66
CA ILE A 348 13.08 -0.44 3.96
C ILE A 348 12.10 0.72 4.07
N TYR A 349 11.32 0.73 5.14
CA TYR A 349 10.22 1.67 5.31
C TYR A 349 10.24 2.33 6.69
N VAL A 350 10.03 3.64 6.72
CA VAL A 350 9.94 4.43 7.95
C VAL A 350 8.74 5.36 7.88
N ILE A 351 7.87 5.29 8.89
CA ILE A 351 6.64 6.11 8.97
C ILE A 351 6.40 6.62 10.38
N ASN A 352 5.88 7.84 10.48
CA ASN A 352 5.39 8.37 11.74
C ASN A 352 4.01 7.78 12.11
N SER A 353 3.60 7.91 13.37
CA SER A 353 2.32 7.36 13.85
C SER A 353 1.06 7.91 13.17
N GLN A 354 1.15 9.01 12.41
CA GLN A 354 0.00 9.67 11.80
C GLN A 354 -0.08 9.47 10.28
N GLY A 355 0.93 8.88 9.64
CA GLY A 355 1.00 8.77 8.18
C GLY A 355 1.46 10.04 7.45
N THR A 356 1.62 11.16 8.16
CA THR A 356 1.86 12.48 7.56
C THR A 356 3.29 12.69 7.02
N ALA A 357 4.19 11.75 7.27
CA ALA A 357 5.52 11.72 6.68
C ALA A 357 6.08 10.28 6.69
N TRP A 358 6.71 9.91 5.57
CA TRP A 358 7.33 8.60 5.41
C TRP A 358 8.50 8.64 4.42
N VAL A 359 9.36 7.63 4.53
CA VAL A 359 10.48 7.37 3.61
C VAL A 359 10.49 5.88 3.27
N GLU A 360 10.64 5.58 1.98
CA GLU A 360 10.80 4.21 1.47
C GLU A 360 12.05 4.09 0.62
N LEU A 361 12.80 3.00 0.83
CA LEU A 361 13.80 2.49 -0.11
C LEU A 361 13.21 1.24 -0.73
N SER A 362 12.85 1.33 -2.01
CA SER A 362 12.20 0.25 -2.75
C SER A 362 13.23 -0.76 -3.29
N PRO A 363 12.83 -2.02 -3.53
CA PRO A 363 13.71 -3.08 -4.06
C PRO A 363 14.32 -2.76 -5.44
N SER A 364 13.68 -1.94 -6.29
CA SER A 364 14.27 -1.53 -7.58
C SER A 364 15.22 -0.33 -7.48
N GLY A 365 15.50 0.16 -6.26
CA GLY A 365 16.39 1.29 -6.02
C GLY A 365 15.72 2.67 -6.11
N TYR A 366 14.39 2.74 -6.08
CA TYR A 366 13.69 4.01 -5.87
C TYR A 366 13.81 4.45 -4.41
N ILE A 367 13.90 5.75 -4.21
CA ILE A 367 13.79 6.37 -2.90
C ILE A 367 12.63 7.35 -2.98
N ASP A 368 11.58 7.07 -2.21
CA ASP A 368 10.38 7.89 -2.15
C ASP A 368 10.29 8.57 -0.78
N ILE A 369 10.02 9.87 -0.78
CA ILE A 369 9.95 10.70 0.43
C ILE A 369 8.67 11.54 0.33
N TYR A 370 7.82 11.42 1.34
CA TYR A 370 6.60 12.21 1.46
C TYR A 370 6.57 13.01 2.75
N SER A 371 6.06 14.24 2.66
CA SER A 371 5.73 15.07 3.82
C SER A 371 4.48 15.89 3.53
N GLU A 372 3.47 15.82 4.40
CA GLU A 372 2.21 16.60 4.28
C GLU A 372 2.44 18.12 4.31
N LYS A 373 3.54 18.56 4.95
CA LYS A 373 3.86 20.00 5.13
C LYS A 373 5.09 20.40 4.34
N SER A 374 6.23 20.51 5.00
CA SER A 374 7.47 21.01 4.39
C SER A 374 8.59 20.00 4.57
N PHE A 375 9.36 19.79 3.50
CA PHE A 375 10.67 19.15 3.54
C PHE A 375 11.77 20.24 3.54
N SER A 376 12.73 20.13 4.45
CA SER A 376 13.81 21.13 4.61
C SER A 376 15.16 20.45 4.65
N VAL A 377 16.09 20.92 3.81
CA VAL A 377 17.44 20.39 3.68
C VAL A 377 18.45 21.53 3.79
N ARG A 378 19.53 21.32 4.54
CA ARG A 378 20.63 22.29 4.69
C ARG A 378 21.96 21.56 4.79
N SER A 379 22.96 22.05 4.04
CA SER A 379 24.37 21.72 4.20
C SER A 379 25.14 22.96 4.62
N GLN A 380 26.27 22.79 5.34
CA GLN A 380 27.21 23.89 5.62
C GLN A 380 28.18 24.11 4.45
N GLU A 381 28.33 23.09 3.61
CA GLU A 381 29.11 23.12 2.38
C GLU A 381 28.13 22.95 1.22
N ASP A 382 28.35 21.97 0.34
CA ASP A 382 27.58 21.80 -0.87
C ASP A 382 26.35 20.90 -0.68
N ILE A 383 25.34 21.13 -1.52
CA ILE A 383 24.26 20.17 -1.83
C ILE A 383 24.38 19.89 -3.32
N ASN A 384 24.71 18.64 -3.67
CA ASN A 384 24.91 18.20 -5.06
C ASN A 384 23.71 17.37 -5.53
N LEU A 385 23.20 17.68 -6.73
CA LEU A 385 22.12 16.96 -7.38
C LEU A 385 22.55 16.61 -8.82
N HIS A 386 22.42 15.34 -9.20
CA HIS A 386 22.77 14.84 -10.53
C HIS A 386 21.76 13.78 -10.97
N ALA A 387 21.36 13.81 -12.24
CA ALA A 387 20.52 12.78 -12.86
C ALA A 387 20.96 12.57 -14.31
N ASP A 388 21.08 11.31 -14.75
CA ASP A 388 21.52 10.98 -16.11
C ASP A 388 20.46 11.27 -17.18
N GLN A 389 19.19 11.37 -16.77
CA GLN A 389 18.09 11.74 -17.66
C GLN A 389 17.63 13.17 -17.38
N ASN A 390 16.67 13.34 -16.45
CA ASN A 390 16.01 14.62 -16.22
C ASN A 390 16.01 14.94 -14.73
N LEU A 391 16.19 16.23 -14.41
CA LEU A 391 15.82 16.81 -13.13
C LEU A 391 14.52 17.58 -13.34
N ASN A 392 13.43 17.09 -12.75
CA ASN A 392 12.12 17.76 -12.78
C ASN A 392 11.91 18.50 -11.46
N LEU A 393 11.53 19.78 -11.54
CA LEU A 393 11.27 20.63 -10.38
C LEU A 393 9.91 21.30 -10.55
N HIS A 394 8.94 20.91 -9.74
CA HIS A 394 7.58 21.43 -9.80
C HIS A 394 7.17 22.16 -8.52
N ALA A 395 6.51 23.31 -8.67
CA ALA A 395 5.81 23.98 -7.60
C ALA A 395 4.55 24.64 -8.16
N ASP A 396 3.38 24.33 -7.59
CA ASP A 396 2.10 24.97 -7.96
C ASP A 396 2.10 26.47 -7.61
N GLY A 397 2.78 26.82 -6.51
CA GLY A 397 2.97 28.22 -6.09
C GLY A 397 4.09 28.93 -6.84
N LYS A 398 5.27 29.03 -6.20
CA LYS A 398 6.42 29.80 -6.72
C LYS A 398 7.71 29.02 -6.54
N LEU A 399 8.43 28.79 -7.64
CA LEU A 399 9.85 28.43 -7.57
C LEU A 399 10.68 29.70 -7.32
N ARG A 400 11.51 29.70 -6.27
CA ARG A 400 12.41 30.81 -5.93
C ARG A 400 13.84 30.30 -5.89
N LEU A 401 14.74 30.98 -6.60
CA LEU A 401 16.16 30.70 -6.64
C LEU A 401 16.92 31.98 -6.27
N HIS A 402 17.87 31.87 -5.35
CA HIS A 402 18.68 33.00 -4.89
C HIS A 402 20.10 32.53 -4.60
N GLY A 403 21.07 33.15 -5.26
CA GLY A 403 22.49 33.01 -4.96
C GLY A 403 23.08 34.37 -4.64
N GLU A 404 23.79 34.49 -3.52
CA GLU A 404 24.40 35.75 -3.09
C GLU A 404 25.48 36.23 -4.07
N ALA A 405 26.35 35.32 -4.50
CA ALA A 405 27.44 35.63 -5.43
C ALA A 405 27.00 35.55 -6.91
N GLY A 406 26.07 34.66 -7.25
CA GLY A 406 25.58 34.48 -8.61
C GLY A 406 24.75 33.22 -8.80
N VAL A 407 24.12 33.12 -9.97
CA VAL A 407 23.39 31.95 -10.46
C VAL A 407 23.84 31.74 -11.92
N GLN A 408 24.36 30.55 -12.23
CA GLN A 408 24.83 30.18 -13.57
C GLN A 408 23.90 29.11 -14.17
N ILE A 409 23.55 29.27 -15.45
CA ILE A 409 22.68 28.35 -16.18
C ILE A 409 23.31 28.12 -17.55
N GLU A 410 23.61 26.86 -17.86
CA GLU A 410 24.22 26.45 -19.13
C GLU A 410 23.44 25.26 -19.72
N SER A 411 23.26 25.27 -21.03
CA SER A 411 22.70 24.15 -21.81
C SER A 411 23.47 24.02 -23.11
N ALA A 412 23.91 22.80 -23.42
CA ALA A 412 24.71 22.54 -24.62
C ALA A 412 23.89 22.61 -25.92
N ASP A 413 22.56 22.43 -25.84
CA ASP A 413 21.68 22.45 -27.01
C ASP A 413 20.73 23.65 -26.96
N THR A 414 19.71 23.60 -26.10
CA THR A 414 18.72 24.68 -26.00
C THR A 414 18.42 25.07 -24.56
N LEU A 415 18.30 26.39 -24.34
CA LEU A 415 17.67 26.97 -23.16
C LEU A 415 16.37 27.65 -23.60
N SER A 416 15.24 27.16 -23.12
CA SER A 416 13.92 27.69 -23.45
C SER A 416 13.24 28.28 -22.22
N VAL A 417 12.76 29.51 -22.32
CA VAL A 417 12.00 30.19 -21.26
C VAL A 417 10.66 30.67 -21.82
N LYS A 418 9.57 30.24 -21.20
CA LYS A 418 8.20 30.58 -21.60
C LYS A 418 7.41 31.08 -20.39
N SER A 419 6.67 32.18 -20.57
CA SER A 419 5.73 32.72 -19.58
C SER A 419 4.47 33.18 -20.30
N SER A 420 3.30 32.84 -19.75
CA SER A 420 2.00 33.18 -20.35
C SER A 420 1.61 34.65 -20.14
N ASN A 421 2.04 35.25 -19.02
CA ASN A 421 1.63 36.61 -18.66
C ASN A 421 2.70 37.66 -18.98
N GLY A 422 3.97 37.32 -18.75
CA GLY A 422 5.07 38.26 -18.96
C GLY A 422 6.39 37.76 -18.40
N MET A 423 7.47 38.29 -18.94
CA MET A 423 8.83 38.05 -18.50
C MET A 423 9.48 39.40 -18.24
N THR A 424 10.10 39.56 -17.06
CA THR A 424 10.85 40.76 -16.70
C THR A 424 12.29 40.36 -16.44
N ALA A 425 13.22 40.97 -17.18
CA ALA A 425 14.64 40.92 -16.87
C ALA A 425 15.06 42.33 -16.47
N TYR A 426 15.65 42.47 -15.28
CA TYR A 426 16.06 43.75 -14.73
C TYR A 426 17.47 43.61 -14.19
N ASP A 427 18.34 44.52 -14.59
CA ASP A 427 19.70 44.63 -14.07
C ASP A 427 19.96 46.07 -13.63
N LYS A 428 20.80 46.24 -12.60
CA LYS A 428 21.09 47.55 -12.00
C LYS A 428 22.27 48.28 -12.65
N THR A 429 23.14 47.57 -13.37
CA THR A 429 24.44 48.10 -13.83
C THR A 429 24.58 48.02 -15.34
N SER A 430 24.61 46.81 -15.90
CA SER A 430 24.66 46.51 -17.32
C SER A 430 24.03 45.15 -17.63
N MET A 431 23.10 45.11 -18.60
CA MET A 431 22.62 43.87 -19.20
C MET A 431 23.34 43.61 -20.52
N ASN A 432 24.01 42.46 -20.64
CA ASN A 432 24.71 42.04 -21.85
C ASN A 432 23.98 40.84 -22.47
N ILE A 433 23.65 40.92 -23.76
CA ILE A 433 23.04 39.84 -24.54
C ILE A 433 23.86 39.66 -25.81
N GLY A 434 24.33 38.45 -26.07
CA GLY A 434 25.18 38.14 -27.22
C GLY A 434 24.90 36.77 -27.80
N THR A 435 25.08 36.63 -29.11
CA THR A 435 25.05 35.36 -29.84
C THR A 435 26.07 35.42 -30.97
N ALA A 436 26.73 34.30 -31.25
CA ALA A 436 27.63 34.19 -32.42
C ALA A 436 26.84 34.05 -33.73
N GLY A 437 25.58 33.62 -33.66
CA GLY A 437 24.67 33.51 -34.79
C GLY A 437 23.70 34.70 -34.89
N PRO A 438 22.65 34.59 -35.72
CA PRO A 438 21.61 35.61 -35.78
C PRO A 438 20.85 35.74 -34.46
N MET A 439 20.59 36.97 -34.04
CA MET A 439 19.64 37.29 -32.97
C MET A 439 18.29 37.67 -33.61
N ALA A 440 17.22 36.97 -33.22
CA ALA A 440 15.86 37.29 -33.66
C ALA A 440 15.01 37.79 -32.48
N LEU A 441 14.39 38.96 -32.64
CA LEU A 441 13.42 39.52 -31.71
C LEU A 441 12.10 39.75 -32.44
N SER A 442 11.04 39.08 -32.00
CA SER A 442 9.71 39.13 -32.63
C SER A 442 8.65 39.44 -31.58
N SER A 443 7.83 40.46 -31.82
CA SER A 443 6.71 40.85 -30.95
C SER A 443 5.63 41.56 -31.78
N LYS A 444 4.43 41.73 -31.21
CA LYS A 444 3.38 42.54 -31.83
C LYS A 444 3.74 44.02 -31.89
N SER A 445 4.47 44.50 -30.88
CA SER A 445 5.01 45.86 -30.79
C SER A 445 6.28 45.83 -29.95
N THR A 446 7.32 46.54 -30.39
CA THR A 446 8.55 46.74 -29.63
C THR A 446 8.72 48.22 -29.33
N THR A 447 9.00 48.55 -28.07
CA THR A 447 9.32 49.91 -27.64
C THR A 447 10.69 49.89 -26.98
N ILE A 448 11.58 50.79 -27.40
CA ILE A 448 12.90 50.98 -26.80
C ILE A 448 12.95 52.43 -26.34
N ALA A 449 13.12 52.64 -25.04
CA ALA A 449 13.29 53.95 -24.44
C ALA A 449 14.71 54.07 -23.89
N SER A 450 15.47 55.05 -24.37
CA SER A 450 16.76 55.44 -23.79
C SER A 450 16.64 56.84 -23.21
N GLY A 451 17.08 57.02 -21.95
CA GLY A 451 17.12 58.34 -21.32
C GLY A 451 18.26 59.23 -21.84
N SER A 452 19.16 58.67 -22.65
CA SER A 452 20.29 59.36 -23.26
C SER A 452 20.43 58.91 -24.72
N SER A 453 21.60 58.39 -25.14
CA SER A 453 21.81 57.90 -26.50
C SER A 453 21.17 56.52 -26.74
N PHE A 454 20.58 56.33 -27.92
CA PHE A 454 20.30 55.03 -28.51
C PHE A 454 21.20 54.85 -29.75
N SER A 455 22.09 53.87 -29.72
CA SER A 455 23.10 53.64 -30.76
C SER A 455 22.94 52.25 -31.33
N VAL A 456 22.95 52.15 -32.67
CA VAL A 456 22.95 50.89 -33.41
C VAL A 456 24.14 50.92 -34.36
N GLN A 457 25.01 49.92 -34.26
CA GLN A 457 26.16 49.77 -35.13
C GLN A 457 26.05 48.45 -35.90
N ALA A 458 26.16 48.55 -37.23
CA ALA A 458 26.17 47.39 -38.12
C ALA A 458 27.00 47.74 -39.36
N ALA A 459 27.61 46.72 -40.00
CA ALA A 459 28.24 46.90 -41.30
C ALA A 459 27.23 47.36 -42.37
N ALA A 460 25.99 46.87 -42.28
CA ALA A 460 24.84 47.35 -43.04
C ALA A 460 23.59 47.28 -42.15
N LEU A 461 22.85 48.38 -42.05
CA LEU A 461 21.55 48.41 -41.41
C LEU A 461 20.46 48.25 -42.47
N GLN A 462 19.74 47.13 -42.42
CA GLN A 462 18.63 46.85 -43.33
C GLN A 462 17.30 46.96 -42.58
N LEU A 463 16.30 47.57 -43.23
CA LEU A 463 14.92 47.64 -42.75
C LEU A 463 14.03 46.83 -43.69
N PRO A 464 14.19 45.49 -43.73
CA PRO A 464 13.40 44.63 -44.61
C PRO A 464 11.92 44.64 -44.20
N GLY A 465 11.06 44.11 -45.08
CA GLY A 465 9.66 43.86 -44.75
C GLY A 465 9.48 42.79 -43.67
N LYS A 466 8.34 42.09 -43.68
CA LYS A 466 7.97 41.09 -42.67
C LYS A 466 9.08 40.04 -42.46
N ALA A 467 9.61 39.96 -41.23
CA ALA A 467 10.56 38.94 -40.80
C ALA A 467 9.86 37.63 -40.40
N SER A 468 10.61 36.53 -40.40
CA SER A 468 10.16 35.25 -39.85
C SER A 468 9.97 35.36 -38.34
N ALA A 469 8.85 34.84 -37.82
CA ALA A 469 8.56 34.87 -36.39
C ALA A 469 9.50 33.94 -35.61
N VAL A 470 9.85 34.34 -34.38
CA VAL A 470 10.49 33.44 -33.41
C VAL A 470 9.49 32.32 -33.06
N LYS A 471 9.91 31.06 -33.20
CA LYS A 471 9.06 29.90 -32.91
C LYS A 471 8.80 29.81 -31.41
N GLU A 472 7.54 29.70 -31.02
CA GLU A 472 7.14 29.52 -29.62
C GLU A 472 7.62 28.15 -29.09
N PRO A 473 8.31 28.11 -27.93
CA PRO A 473 8.62 26.85 -27.26
C PRO A 473 7.35 26.08 -26.83
N ALA A 474 7.41 24.75 -26.90
CA ALA A 474 6.34 23.92 -26.36
C ALA A 474 6.19 24.11 -24.86
N SER A 475 4.96 24.07 -24.35
CA SER A 475 4.74 24.02 -22.90
C SER A 475 5.19 22.68 -22.35
N ILE A 476 5.77 22.66 -21.15
CA ILE A 476 6.07 21.41 -20.43
C ILE A 476 4.73 20.80 -20.03
N GLY A 477 4.47 19.56 -20.47
CA GLY A 477 3.24 18.85 -20.13
C GLY A 477 3.25 18.39 -18.67
N GLN A 478 2.16 18.63 -17.96
CA GLN A 478 1.90 18.01 -16.66
C GLN A 478 1.10 16.73 -16.87
N GLY A 479 1.49 15.67 -16.18
CA GLY A 479 0.72 14.44 -16.06
C GLY A 479 -0.10 14.45 -14.78
N LYS A 480 -1.22 13.72 -14.77
CA LYS A 480 -1.98 13.46 -13.54
C LYS A 480 -1.24 12.41 -12.71
N GLN A 481 -0.87 12.79 -11.49
CA GLN A 481 -0.37 11.89 -10.46
C GLN A 481 -1.51 11.52 -9.53
N ILE A 482 -1.43 10.33 -8.95
CA ILE A 482 -2.41 9.83 -7.98
C ILE A 482 -2.15 10.52 -6.65
N ASP A 483 -3.21 11.09 -6.08
CA ASP A 483 -3.26 11.56 -4.70
C ASP A 483 -4.13 10.64 -3.85
N VAL A 484 -3.99 10.80 -2.54
CA VAL A 484 -4.81 10.10 -1.55
C VAL A 484 -5.52 11.14 -0.69
N ASP A 485 -6.84 11.17 -0.79
CA ASP A 485 -7.67 12.08 -0.02
C ASP A 485 -8.31 11.36 1.18
N GLU A 486 -8.48 12.11 2.27
CA GLU A 486 -9.29 11.67 3.41
C GLU A 486 -10.77 11.62 2.98
N GLN A 487 -11.44 10.50 3.23
CA GLN A 487 -12.85 10.38 2.95
C GLN A 487 -13.65 11.33 3.85
N ASN A 488 -14.51 12.16 3.24
CA ASN A 488 -15.24 13.22 3.93
C ASN A 488 -16.07 12.70 5.14
N GLY A 489 -15.78 13.20 6.33
CA GLY A 489 -16.46 12.84 7.58
C GLY A 489 -15.90 11.60 8.30
N THR A 490 -14.78 11.04 7.81
CA THR A 490 -14.11 9.85 8.37
C THR A 490 -12.60 10.06 8.40
N ASN A 491 -11.89 9.38 9.30
CA ASN A 491 -10.42 9.33 9.35
C ASN A 491 -9.85 8.16 8.52
N THR A 492 -10.54 7.81 7.43
CA THR A 492 -10.14 6.77 6.49
C THR A 492 -9.53 7.42 5.25
N TRP A 493 -8.33 6.99 4.90
CA TRP A 493 -7.65 7.37 3.67
C TRP A 493 -8.04 6.40 2.56
N TRP A 494 -8.87 6.84 1.62
CA TRP A 494 -9.40 5.99 0.55
C TRP A 494 -9.92 6.84 -0.63
N GLN A 495 -9.74 6.31 -1.84
CA GLN A 495 -10.05 6.92 -3.14
C GLN A 495 -9.05 7.97 -3.64
N VAL A 496 -8.82 7.89 -4.95
CA VAL A 496 -7.69 8.46 -5.69
C VAL A 496 -8.06 9.86 -6.20
N GLY A 497 -7.69 10.87 -5.42
CA GLY A 497 -7.55 12.24 -5.93
C GLY A 497 -6.48 12.27 -7.02
N THR A 498 -6.39 13.37 -7.76
CA THR A 498 -5.24 13.56 -8.66
C THR A 498 -4.72 14.96 -8.56
N PHE A 499 -3.41 15.11 -8.62
CA PHE A 499 -2.75 16.39 -8.79
C PHE A 499 -1.93 16.40 -10.07
N ASP A 500 -1.75 17.58 -10.65
CA ASP A 500 -0.91 17.75 -11.83
C ASP A 500 0.57 17.79 -11.39
N SER A 501 1.43 17.01 -12.03
CA SER A 501 2.88 17.16 -11.89
C SER A 501 3.66 16.91 -13.17
N ILE A 502 4.81 17.58 -13.32
CA ILE A 502 5.80 17.25 -14.34
C ILE A 502 6.67 16.05 -13.93
N ASP A 503 6.62 15.65 -12.66
CA ASP A 503 7.37 14.52 -12.14
C ASP A 503 6.82 13.20 -12.66
N SER A 504 7.69 12.24 -12.93
CA SER A 504 7.30 10.91 -13.43
C SER A 504 6.77 9.98 -12.33
N ARG A 505 7.10 10.27 -11.06
CA ARG A 505 6.72 9.53 -9.86
C ARG A 505 6.70 10.54 -8.72
N ALA A 506 5.54 10.78 -8.13
CA ALA A 506 5.36 11.72 -7.03
C ALA A 506 4.68 10.99 -5.85
N PRO A 507 5.38 10.82 -4.72
CA PRO A 507 4.81 10.24 -3.50
C PRO A 507 3.63 11.04 -2.95
N ALA A 508 2.63 10.33 -2.39
CA ALA A 508 1.48 10.92 -1.70
C ALA A 508 1.30 10.32 -0.30
N HIS A 509 0.26 10.76 0.44
CA HIS A 509 -0.08 10.16 1.72
C HIS A 509 -0.40 8.65 1.55
N GLU A 510 -0.16 7.85 2.58
CA GLU A 510 -0.54 6.44 2.56
C GLU A 510 -2.07 6.27 2.61
N PRO A 511 -2.65 5.24 1.97
CA PRO A 511 -1.99 4.22 1.15
C PRO A 511 -1.56 4.77 -0.22
N TRP A 512 -0.26 4.81 -0.52
CA TRP A 512 0.20 5.31 -1.81
C TRP A 512 0.30 4.18 -2.86
N PRO A 513 -0.42 4.23 -3.99
CA PRO A 513 -0.43 3.11 -4.95
C PRO A 513 0.86 2.97 -5.78
N GLY A 514 1.84 3.84 -5.56
CA GLY A 514 3.11 3.86 -6.28
C GLY A 514 4.21 2.97 -5.70
N HIS A 515 4.00 2.34 -4.54
CA HIS A 515 4.99 1.45 -3.92
C HIS A 515 5.45 0.33 -4.84
N GLU A 516 6.58 -0.29 -4.50
CA GLU A 516 7.02 -1.49 -5.18
C GLU A 516 7.04 -2.67 -4.23
N ILE A 517 6.57 -3.80 -4.72
CA ILE A 517 6.63 -5.09 -4.03
C ILE A 517 7.44 -6.00 -4.93
N ASN A 518 8.56 -6.55 -4.43
CA ASN A 518 9.45 -7.41 -5.22
C ASN A 518 9.92 -6.79 -6.55
N GLY A 519 10.12 -5.47 -6.56
CA GLY A 519 10.52 -4.70 -7.75
C GLY A 519 9.41 -4.50 -8.79
N ILE A 520 8.16 -4.77 -8.41
CA ILE A 520 6.97 -4.55 -9.24
C ILE A 520 6.13 -3.45 -8.62
N LYS A 521 5.77 -2.41 -9.39
CA LYS A 521 4.88 -1.35 -8.93
C LYS A 521 3.53 -1.93 -8.47
N THR A 522 3.06 -1.53 -7.29
CA THR A 522 1.80 -1.94 -6.66
C THR A 522 0.56 -1.57 -7.45
N SER A 523 0.68 -0.66 -8.40
CA SER A 523 -0.36 -0.43 -9.42
C SER A 523 -0.66 -1.69 -10.27
N ASN A 524 0.20 -2.72 -10.19
CA ASN A 524 0.04 -4.04 -10.82
C ASN A 524 -0.04 -5.21 -9.82
N VAL A 525 0.00 -4.95 -8.51
CA VAL A 525 -0.18 -5.99 -7.49
C VAL A 525 -1.62 -5.91 -6.99
N PRO A 526 -2.45 -6.96 -7.14
CA PRO A 526 -3.77 -6.97 -6.53
C PRO A 526 -3.58 -6.84 -5.01
N GLN A 527 -3.87 -5.67 -4.45
CA GLN A 527 -4.11 -5.55 -3.01
C GLN A 527 -5.41 -6.33 -2.72
N GLY A 528 -5.25 -7.62 -2.38
CA GLY A 528 -6.34 -8.54 -2.08
C GLY A 528 -7.18 -8.92 -3.31
N GLU A 529 -7.00 -10.13 -3.84
CA GLU A 529 -8.02 -10.72 -4.70
C GLU A 529 -9.33 -10.86 -3.92
N ALA A 530 -10.32 -10.06 -4.29
CA ALA A 530 -11.72 -10.35 -3.98
C ALA A 530 -12.08 -11.66 -4.69
N ILE A 531 -12.02 -12.75 -3.95
CA ILE A 531 -12.39 -14.09 -4.43
C ILE A 531 -13.88 -14.05 -4.74
N GLY A 532 -14.21 -13.88 -6.02
CA GLY A 532 -15.57 -13.89 -6.52
C GLY A 532 -16.26 -15.20 -6.18
N LEU A 533 -17.38 -15.11 -5.47
CA LEU A 533 -18.34 -16.20 -5.31
C LEU A 533 -19.73 -15.74 -5.76
N PRO A 534 -20.54 -16.67 -6.28
CA PRO A 534 -21.45 -16.43 -7.39
C PRO A 534 -22.70 -15.69 -6.93
N ILE A 535 -23.02 -14.59 -7.60
CA ILE A 535 -24.26 -13.86 -7.35
C ILE A 535 -25.42 -14.70 -7.91
N PHE A 536 -26.16 -15.33 -6.99
CA PHE A 536 -27.52 -15.80 -7.21
C PHE A 536 -28.38 -14.62 -7.68
N ARG A 537 -29.05 -14.76 -8.82
CA ARG A 537 -29.99 -13.76 -9.35
C ARG A 537 -31.11 -13.52 -8.33
N THR A 538 -31.21 -12.30 -7.83
CA THR A 538 -32.47 -11.75 -7.32
C THR A 538 -32.97 -10.69 -8.29
N GLN A 539 -34.13 -11.00 -8.84
CA GLN A 539 -34.88 -10.21 -9.80
C GLN A 539 -35.49 -9.00 -9.07
N THR A 540 -34.97 -7.79 -9.32
CA THR A 540 -35.69 -6.56 -8.99
C THR A 540 -35.68 -5.62 -10.18
N SER A 541 -36.86 -5.52 -10.78
CA SER A 541 -37.24 -4.60 -11.83
C SER A 541 -36.97 -3.14 -11.40
N PHE A 542 -36.07 -2.46 -12.12
CA PHE A 542 -36.11 -1.00 -12.23
C PHE A 542 -36.15 -0.65 -13.72
N THR A 543 -37.23 0.02 -14.08
CA THR A 543 -37.49 0.62 -15.37
C THR A 543 -36.70 1.93 -15.48
N SER A 544 -35.72 2.00 -16.38
CA SER A 544 -35.22 3.26 -16.92
C SER A 544 -35.57 3.36 -18.40
N SER A 545 -36.54 4.21 -18.67
CA SER A 545 -36.99 4.63 -19.99
C SER A 545 -36.04 5.69 -20.57
N GLY A 546 -35.70 5.54 -21.86
CA GLY A 546 -34.98 6.52 -22.71
C GLY A 546 -33.46 6.34 -22.67
N ILE A 547 -32.77 5.93 -23.74
CA ILE A 547 -32.85 6.44 -25.12
C ILE A 547 -32.88 5.27 -26.13
N ARG A 548 -33.86 5.31 -27.05
CA ARG A 548 -33.86 4.52 -28.29
C ARG A 548 -33.37 5.40 -29.44
N GLY A 549 -32.43 4.89 -30.22
CA GLY A 549 -32.03 5.32 -31.57
C GLY A 549 -30.61 4.82 -31.82
N THR A 550 -30.25 4.11 -32.89
CA THR A 550 -30.89 3.73 -34.16
C THR A 550 -30.19 2.48 -34.68
N THR A 551 -30.95 1.61 -35.34
CA THR A 551 -30.55 0.35 -36.00
C THR A 551 -29.48 0.59 -37.06
N GLY A 552 -28.30 -0.04 -36.93
CA GLY A 552 -27.22 0.02 -37.92
C GLY A 552 -26.04 -0.91 -37.57
N GLY A 553 -26.21 -2.21 -37.82
CA GLY A 553 -25.16 -3.15 -38.28
C GLY A 553 -23.78 -3.25 -37.62
N GLY A 554 -23.51 -2.70 -36.43
CA GLY A 554 -22.22 -2.77 -35.75
C GLY A 554 -22.31 -3.45 -34.39
N VAL A 555 -21.28 -4.22 -34.02
CA VAL A 555 -21.15 -4.87 -32.71
C VAL A 555 -21.30 -3.83 -31.59
N THR A 556 -22.25 -4.07 -30.68
CA THR A 556 -22.49 -3.16 -29.54
C THR A 556 -21.55 -3.50 -28.39
N ILE A 557 -20.75 -2.52 -27.97
CA ILE A 557 -19.97 -2.55 -26.74
C ILE A 557 -20.67 -1.75 -25.64
N ASN A 558 -20.53 -2.17 -24.39
CA ASN A 558 -21.02 -1.47 -23.20
C ASN A 558 -19.85 -1.12 -22.25
N GLU A 559 -20.13 -0.43 -21.15
CA GLU A 559 -19.09 -0.02 -20.18
C GLU A 559 -18.33 -1.21 -19.59
N ALA A 560 -18.98 -2.37 -19.42
CA ALA A 560 -18.33 -3.58 -18.94
C ALA A 560 -17.35 -4.14 -19.98
N ASP A 561 -17.66 -4.05 -21.27
CA ASP A 561 -16.73 -4.43 -22.35
C ASP A 561 -15.49 -3.50 -22.37
N ILE A 562 -15.68 -2.21 -22.08
CA ILE A 562 -14.57 -1.22 -21.95
C ILE A 562 -13.74 -1.51 -20.70
N ALA A 563 -14.38 -1.78 -19.56
CA ALA A 563 -13.71 -2.12 -18.31
C ALA A 563 -12.92 -3.44 -18.40
N ALA A 564 -13.40 -4.38 -19.21
CA ALA A 564 -12.71 -5.63 -19.50
C ALA A 564 -11.49 -5.47 -20.43
N GLN A 565 -11.29 -4.28 -21.03
CA GLN A 565 -10.10 -4.01 -21.82
C GLN A 565 -8.93 -3.55 -20.95
N PRO A 566 -7.74 -4.18 -21.07
CA PRO A 566 -6.54 -3.73 -20.38
C PRO A 566 -6.26 -2.25 -20.66
N VAL A 567 -5.75 -1.55 -19.65
CA VAL A 567 -5.39 -0.13 -19.81
C VAL A 567 -4.21 -0.04 -20.77
N VAL A 568 -4.46 0.57 -21.93
CA VAL A 568 -3.46 0.81 -22.97
C VAL A 568 -3.12 2.29 -23.07
N GLY A 569 -1.95 2.61 -23.63
CA GLY A 569 -1.59 4.01 -23.90
C GLY A 569 -2.53 4.67 -24.92
N LYS A 570 -2.44 5.99 -25.08
CA LYS A 570 -3.20 6.73 -26.11
C LYS A 570 -2.76 6.40 -27.54
N VAL A 571 -3.70 6.46 -28.50
CA VAL A 571 -3.42 6.45 -29.94
C VAL A 571 -4.01 7.70 -30.61
N CYS A 572 -3.22 8.35 -31.46
CA CYS A 572 -3.60 9.63 -32.08
C CYS A 572 -4.04 10.67 -31.03
N GLY A 573 -5.06 11.48 -31.36
CA GLY A 573 -5.73 12.40 -30.44
C GLY A 573 -6.82 11.75 -29.58
N LEU A 574 -6.89 10.42 -29.48
CA LEU A 574 -7.83 9.73 -28.59
C LEU A 574 -7.30 9.72 -27.15
N THR A 575 -8.22 9.85 -26.19
CA THR A 575 -7.99 9.58 -24.78
C THR A 575 -7.77 8.08 -24.52
N ILE A 576 -7.34 7.74 -23.30
CA ILE A 576 -7.15 6.34 -22.89
C ILE A 576 -8.48 5.57 -22.94
N LYS A 577 -9.58 6.15 -22.45
CA LYS A 577 -10.90 5.51 -22.44
C LYS A 577 -11.47 5.32 -23.84
N GLU A 578 -11.32 6.30 -24.72
CA GLU A 578 -11.71 6.15 -26.14
C GLU A 578 -10.86 5.09 -26.85
N THR A 579 -9.56 5.01 -26.53
CA THR A 579 -8.68 3.97 -27.07
C THR A 579 -9.11 2.58 -26.56
N GLN A 580 -9.41 2.44 -25.27
CA GLN A 580 -9.94 1.19 -24.69
C GLN A 580 -11.28 0.79 -25.32
N ALA A 581 -12.18 1.75 -25.53
CA ALA A 581 -13.46 1.49 -26.19
C ALA A 581 -13.26 1.04 -27.64
N LEU A 582 -12.35 1.67 -28.39
CA LEU A 582 -12.02 1.24 -29.74
C LEU A 582 -11.46 -0.20 -29.75
N LEU A 583 -10.55 -0.54 -28.83
CA LEU A 583 -10.05 -1.90 -28.71
C LEU A 583 -11.15 -2.89 -28.31
N ALA A 584 -12.06 -2.52 -27.40
CA ALA A 584 -13.21 -3.36 -27.02
C ALA A 584 -14.05 -3.69 -28.24
N ALA A 585 -14.36 -2.68 -29.05
CA ALA A 585 -15.13 -2.86 -30.27
C ALA A 585 -14.42 -3.76 -31.27
N LEU A 586 -13.13 -3.50 -31.56
CA LEU A 586 -12.31 -4.31 -32.46
C LEU A 586 -12.20 -5.76 -31.98
N GLY A 587 -11.82 -5.98 -30.72
CA GLY A 587 -11.66 -7.33 -30.18
C GLY A 587 -12.97 -8.13 -30.21
N LYS A 588 -14.10 -7.49 -29.93
CA LYS A 588 -15.42 -8.14 -29.91
C LYS A 588 -15.91 -8.47 -31.32
N VAL A 589 -15.68 -7.58 -32.30
CA VAL A 589 -16.06 -7.86 -33.70
C VAL A 589 -15.18 -8.93 -34.33
N GLU A 590 -13.87 -8.85 -34.14
CA GLU A 590 -12.89 -9.75 -34.78
C GLU A 590 -12.94 -11.17 -34.20
N SER A 591 -13.06 -11.31 -32.88
CA SER A 591 -13.12 -12.63 -32.23
C SER A 591 -14.51 -13.28 -32.24
N GLY A 592 -15.58 -12.50 -32.45
CA GLY A 592 -16.98 -12.94 -32.34
C GLY A 592 -17.59 -13.60 -33.58
N PHE A 593 -16.86 -13.75 -34.69
CA PHE A 593 -17.41 -14.30 -35.92
C PHE A 593 -17.67 -15.83 -35.85
N PRO A 594 -18.84 -16.31 -36.34
CA PRO A 594 -19.25 -17.72 -36.25
C PRO A 594 -18.43 -18.71 -37.10
N ARG A 595 -17.41 -18.25 -37.85
CA ARG A 595 -16.49 -19.10 -38.63
C ARG A 595 -15.10 -19.26 -37.96
N ASN A 596 -14.95 -18.80 -36.74
CA ASN A 596 -13.73 -18.97 -35.97
C ASN A 596 -13.68 -20.40 -35.40
N THR A 597 -12.71 -21.20 -35.83
CA THR A 597 -12.46 -22.53 -35.28
C THR A 597 -11.48 -22.43 -34.11
N PRO A 598 -11.75 -23.06 -32.95
CA PRO A 598 -10.76 -23.18 -31.88
C PRO A 598 -9.49 -23.86 -32.41
N GLY A 599 -8.32 -23.28 -32.13
CA GLY A 599 -7.03 -23.77 -32.61
C GLY A 599 -6.79 -25.25 -32.30
N ARG A 600 -6.26 -25.99 -33.28
CA ARG A 600 -6.05 -27.43 -33.27
C ARG A 600 -4.86 -27.81 -32.38
N GLY A 601 -5.10 -28.04 -31.08
CA GLY A 601 -4.16 -28.62 -30.11
C GLY A 601 -4.96 -29.38 -29.06
N GLY A 602 -4.86 -30.70 -29.05
CA GLY A 602 -5.83 -31.60 -28.41
C GLY A 602 -6.10 -31.36 -26.92
N ALA A 603 -7.35 -31.05 -26.59
CA ALA A 603 -8.14 -31.94 -25.74
C ALA A 603 -9.62 -31.79 -26.08
N SER A 604 -10.36 -32.87 -25.99
CA SER A 604 -11.79 -32.94 -26.26
C SER A 604 -12.55 -32.74 -24.94
N SER A 605 -12.58 -31.50 -24.46
CA SER A 605 -13.51 -30.93 -23.47
C SER A 605 -12.89 -29.65 -22.92
N TRP A 606 -13.07 -28.52 -23.62
CA TRP A 606 -12.54 -27.23 -23.14
C TRP A 606 -13.68 -26.28 -22.85
N GLN A 607 -14.03 -26.24 -21.57
CA GLN A 607 -14.81 -25.16 -20.99
C GLN A 607 -14.06 -23.84 -21.19
N LEU A 608 -14.84 -22.78 -21.39
CA LEU A 608 -14.38 -21.39 -21.38
C LEU A 608 -13.54 -21.09 -20.12
N SER A 609 -12.22 -21.28 -20.18
CA SER A 609 -11.30 -20.91 -19.10
C SER A 609 -10.42 -19.75 -19.55
N ASN A 610 -11.06 -18.59 -19.75
CA ASN A 610 -10.46 -17.24 -19.65
C ASN A 610 -11.53 -16.18 -19.97
N GLY A 611 -12.57 -16.08 -19.14
CA GLY A 611 -13.43 -14.88 -19.03
C GLY A 611 -14.18 -14.38 -20.28
N GLY A 612 -14.14 -15.06 -21.43
CA GLY A 612 -14.83 -14.61 -22.65
C GLY A 612 -14.10 -13.52 -23.47
N HIS A 613 -12.78 -13.35 -23.32
CA HIS A 613 -12.04 -12.24 -23.96
C HIS A 613 -11.59 -12.44 -25.42
N GLY A 614 -11.82 -13.61 -26.04
CA GLY A 614 -11.63 -13.82 -27.48
C GLY A 614 -10.20 -14.07 -27.99
N TYR A 615 -9.18 -14.17 -27.12
CA TYR A 615 -7.76 -14.32 -27.51
C TYR A 615 -7.39 -15.61 -28.27
N TYR A 616 -8.24 -16.64 -28.22
CA TYR A 616 -8.04 -17.95 -28.85
C TYR A 616 -8.76 -18.11 -30.20
N ALA A 617 -9.03 -17.01 -30.89
CA ALA A 617 -9.74 -17.02 -32.17
C ALA A 617 -8.79 -17.23 -33.36
N ILE A 618 -9.12 -18.19 -34.25
CA ILE A 618 -8.49 -18.32 -35.58
C ILE A 618 -9.59 -18.42 -36.62
N ASN A 619 -9.54 -17.62 -37.69
CA ASN A 619 -10.51 -17.72 -38.78
C ASN A 619 -10.08 -18.71 -39.88
N GLN A 620 -11.00 -19.01 -40.79
CA GLN A 620 -10.80 -19.93 -41.93
C GLN A 620 -9.64 -19.54 -42.87
N TYR A 621 -9.15 -18.30 -42.82
CA TYR A 621 -8.03 -17.81 -43.64
C TYR A 621 -6.70 -17.78 -42.88
N GLY A 622 -6.69 -18.16 -41.60
CA GLY A 622 -5.49 -18.25 -40.76
C GLY A 622 -5.12 -16.96 -40.02
N TYR A 623 -6.01 -15.96 -39.95
CA TYR A 623 -5.80 -14.82 -39.06
C TYR A 623 -5.97 -15.28 -37.60
N THR A 624 -5.10 -14.82 -36.71
CA THR A 624 -4.94 -15.41 -35.37
C THR A 624 -5.06 -14.36 -34.26
N GLY A 625 -5.76 -14.70 -33.18
CA GLY A 625 -5.92 -13.87 -31.98
C GLY A 625 -7.22 -13.07 -31.94
N LYS A 626 -7.44 -12.38 -30.80
CA LYS A 626 -8.58 -11.51 -30.51
C LYS A 626 -8.82 -10.46 -31.59
N TYR A 627 -7.73 -9.91 -32.14
CA TYR A 627 -7.74 -8.87 -33.17
C TYR A 627 -7.41 -9.41 -34.56
N GLN A 628 -7.49 -10.74 -34.77
CA GLN A 628 -7.32 -11.39 -36.08
C GLN A 628 -6.06 -10.91 -36.82
N PHE A 629 -4.87 -11.13 -36.26
CA PHE A 629 -3.60 -10.70 -36.87
C PHE A 629 -3.25 -11.52 -38.12
N GLY A 630 -2.88 -10.84 -39.21
CA GLY A 630 -2.41 -11.44 -40.46
C GLY A 630 -0.87 -11.51 -40.55
N ALA A 631 -0.34 -12.38 -41.41
CA ALA A 631 1.10 -12.63 -41.52
C ALA A 631 1.86 -11.37 -41.92
N SER A 632 1.36 -10.60 -42.89
CA SER A 632 2.00 -9.37 -43.36
C SER A 632 2.13 -8.29 -42.27
N LEU A 633 1.16 -8.22 -41.35
CA LEU A 633 1.22 -7.31 -40.20
C LEU A 633 2.24 -7.82 -39.18
N LEU A 634 2.22 -9.11 -38.87
CA LEU A 634 3.16 -9.74 -37.93
C LEU A 634 4.62 -9.65 -38.44
N GLU A 635 4.85 -9.76 -39.75
CA GLU A 635 6.16 -9.51 -40.36
C GLU A 635 6.59 -8.04 -40.21
N ARG A 636 5.68 -7.09 -40.45
CA ARG A 636 5.95 -5.65 -40.29
C ARG A 636 6.24 -5.27 -38.84
N LEU A 637 5.63 -5.96 -37.88
CA LEU A 637 5.85 -5.79 -36.44
C LEU A 637 6.96 -6.71 -35.89
N HIS A 638 7.76 -7.34 -36.77
CA HIS A 638 8.91 -8.18 -36.42
C HIS A 638 8.59 -9.44 -35.59
N MET A 639 7.33 -9.87 -35.54
CA MET A 639 6.92 -11.14 -34.92
C MET A 639 7.24 -12.35 -35.80
N LEU A 640 7.19 -12.15 -37.12
CA LEU A 640 7.53 -13.16 -38.13
C LEU A 640 8.72 -12.70 -38.98
N ARG A 641 9.53 -13.65 -39.42
CA ARG A 641 10.48 -13.49 -40.53
C ARG A 641 9.70 -13.44 -41.84
N SER A 642 10.21 -12.71 -42.83
CA SER A 642 9.59 -12.63 -44.15
C SER A 642 9.39 -14.03 -44.74
N SER A 643 8.13 -14.36 -45.06
CA SER A 643 7.73 -15.70 -45.48
C SER A 643 6.79 -15.63 -46.69
N ASN A 644 7.05 -16.46 -47.70
CA ASN A 644 6.18 -16.58 -48.87
C ASN A 644 5.11 -17.65 -48.59
N GLY A 645 3.89 -17.24 -48.23
CA GLY A 645 2.78 -18.17 -47.97
C GLY A 645 1.48 -17.47 -47.61
N SER A 646 0.37 -18.23 -47.56
CA SER A 646 -0.89 -17.73 -46.99
C SER A 646 -0.75 -17.53 -45.47
N ASN A 647 -1.64 -16.74 -44.86
CA ASN A 647 -1.61 -16.50 -43.40
C ASN A 647 -1.56 -17.82 -42.60
N ALA A 648 -2.35 -18.82 -42.99
CA ALA A 648 -2.34 -20.14 -42.35
C ALA A 648 -0.97 -20.83 -42.38
N THR A 649 -0.24 -20.77 -43.50
CA THR A 649 1.07 -21.40 -43.65
C THR A 649 2.18 -20.57 -42.99
N ALA A 650 2.12 -19.24 -43.11
CA ALA A 650 3.11 -18.32 -42.56
C ALA A 650 3.08 -18.27 -41.02
N ILE A 651 1.88 -18.13 -40.44
CA ILE A 651 1.66 -18.03 -38.99
C ILE A 651 1.76 -19.43 -38.34
N GLY A 652 1.30 -20.47 -39.01
CA GLY A 652 1.31 -21.85 -38.50
C GLY A 652 2.70 -22.50 -38.44
N ASN A 653 3.70 -21.96 -39.14
CA ASN A 653 5.07 -22.47 -39.09
C ASN A 653 5.88 -21.79 -37.97
N SER A 654 6.15 -22.52 -36.89
CA SER A 654 6.95 -22.02 -35.76
C SER A 654 8.34 -21.52 -36.14
N SER A 655 8.93 -22.01 -37.23
CA SER A 655 10.25 -21.56 -37.70
C SER A 655 10.25 -20.12 -38.24
N ASN A 656 9.07 -19.59 -38.59
CA ASN A 656 8.93 -18.21 -39.03
C ASN A 656 8.91 -17.22 -37.86
N TRP A 657 8.63 -17.66 -36.63
CA TRP A 657 8.55 -16.78 -35.47
C TRP A 657 9.93 -16.35 -34.97
N THR A 658 10.02 -15.11 -34.53
CA THR A 658 11.28 -14.48 -34.10
C THR A 658 11.55 -14.58 -32.60
N GLY A 659 10.55 -15.00 -31.81
CA GLY A 659 10.59 -14.94 -30.34
C GLY A 659 10.28 -13.56 -29.76
N PHE A 660 9.96 -12.58 -30.61
CA PHE A 660 9.60 -11.23 -30.18
C PHE A 660 8.36 -11.26 -29.26
N LEU A 661 8.32 -10.42 -28.22
CA LEU A 661 7.30 -10.43 -27.14
C LEU A 661 7.11 -11.79 -26.44
N GLY A 662 8.10 -12.69 -26.52
CA GLY A 662 8.04 -14.02 -25.91
C GLY A 662 7.25 -15.05 -26.72
N CYS A 663 6.85 -14.74 -27.96
CA CYS A 663 6.06 -15.65 -28.80
C CYS A 663 6.95 -16.37 -29.83
N ASN A 664 7.09 -17.68 -29.70
CA ASN A 664 7.83 -18.54 -30.64
C ASN A 664 6.87 -19.35 -31.55
N SER A 665 5.57 -19.21 -31.35
CA SER A 665 4.55 -19.89 -32.14
C SER A 665 3.22 -19.14 -32.10
N ALA A 666 2.30 -19.51 -32.99
CA ALA A 666 0.92 -19.02 -32.98
C ALA A 666 0.20 -19.34 -31.66
N VAL A 667 0.53 -20.48 -31.04
CA VAL A 667 -0.02 -20.90 -29.76
C VAL A 667 0.47 -19.99 -28.64
N ASP A 668 1.76 -19.62 -28.64
CA ASP A 668 2.31 -18.67 -27.67
C ASP A 668 1.64 -17.29 -27.78
N LEU A 669 1.38 -16.82 -29.01
CA LEU A 669 0.65 -15.57 -29.23
C LEU A 669 -0.79 -15.65 -28.70
N MET A 670 -1.49 -16.76 -28.92
CA MET A 670 -2.86 -16.95 -28.42
C MET A 670 -2.93 -17.03 -26.89
N ASN A 671 -1.92 -17.62 -26.25
CA ASN A 671 -1.81 -17.68 -24.79
C ASN A 671 -1.32 -16.35 -24.17
N ASN A 672 -0.74 -15.46 -24.96
CA ASN A 672 -0.18 -14.20 -24.48
C ASN A 672 -1.07 -13.01 -24.85
N GLY A 673 -2.13 -12.79 -24.05
CA GLY A 673 -3.06 -11.66 -24.23
C GLY A 673 -2.34 -10.31 -24.22
N SER A 674 -1.33 -10.12 -23.37
CA SER A 674 -0.52 -8.89 -23.31
C SER A 674 0.22 -8.61 -24.62
N ALA A 675 0.76 -9.65 -25.27
CA ALA A 675 1.39 -9.50 -26.58
C ALA A 675 0.38 -9.07 -27.65
N GLN A 676 -0.82 -9.64 -27.66
CA GLN A 676 -1.88 -9.23 -28.58
C GLN A 676 -2.31 -7.76 -28.37
N GLU A 677 -2.46 -7.30 -27.12
CA GLU A 677 -2.77 -5.89 -26.84
C GLU A 677 -1.65 -4.94 -27.30
N LYS A 678 -0.38 -5.32 -27.11
CA LYS A 678 0.76 -4.52 -27.59
C LYS A 678 0.84 -4.45 -29.12
N LEU A 679 0.47 -5.52 -29.81
CA LEU A 679 0.50 -5.59 -31.27
C LEU A 679 -0.58 -4.73 -31.92
N VAL A 680 -1.83 -4.85 -31.47
CA VAL A 680 -2.92 -4.02 -32.00
C VAL A 680 -2.63 -2.53 -31.73
N MET A 681 -2.08 -2.21 -30.56
CA MET A 681 -1.66 -0.84 -30.25
C MET A 681 -0.55 -0.33 -31.16
N SER A 682 0.40 -1.19 -31.54
CA SER A 682 1.47 -0.84 -32.47
C SER A 682 0.94 -0.65 -33.89
N GLU A 683 0.00 -1.49 -34.32
CA GLU A 683 -0.72 -1.35 -35.58
C GLU A 683 -1.49 -0.02 -35.65
N LEU A 684 -2.31 0.29 -34.64
CA LEU A 684 -3.10 1.51 -34.63
C LEU A 684 -2.23 2.77 -34.64
N LYS A 685 -1.07 2.76 -33.96
CA LYS A 685 -0.08 3.86 -34.02
C LYS A 685 0.54 4.02 -35.41
N LEU A 686 0.88 2.92 -36.09
CA LEU A 686 1.40 2.98 -37.46
C LEU A 686 0.33 3.48 -38.44
N ASN A 687 -0.89 2.99 -38.33
CA ASN A 687 -2.03 3.46 -39.14
C ASN A 687 -2.28 4.95 -38.90
N CYS A 688 -2.24 5.41 -37.65
CA CYS A 688 -2.36 6.83 -37.29
C CYS A 688 -1.35 7.71 -38.05
N GLN A 689 -0.07 7.35 -37.99
CA GLN A 689 1.00 8.11 -38.65
C GLN A 689 0.79 8.18 -40.16
N GLN A 690 0.36 7.07 -40.78
CA GLN A 690 0.10 7.05 -42.22
C GLN A 690 -1.15 7.85 -42.60
N LEU A 691 -2.23 7.79 -41.83
CA LEU A 691 -3.43 8.59 -42.07
C LEU A 691 -3.19 10.10 -41.87
N GLN A 692 -2.34 10.47 -40.92
CA GLN A 692 -1.87 11.85 -40.75
C GLN A 692 -1.01 12.31 -41.94
N HIS A 693 -0.15 11.43 -42.45
CA HIS A 693 0.64 11.70 -43.66
C HIS A 693 -0.25 11.98 -44.88
N TYR A 694 -1.33 11.21 -45.06
CA TYR A 694 -2.32 11.45 -46.13
C TYR A 694 -3.32 12.56 -45.83
N LYS A 695 -3.19 13.26 -44.70
CA LYS A 695 -4.08 14.34 -44.24
C LYS A 695 -5.55 13.92 -44.09
N ILE A 696 -5.79 12.64 -43.83
CA ILE A 696 -7.12 12.10 -43.49
C ILE A 696 -7.42 12.40 -42.02
N ILE A 697 -6.44 12.14 -41.14
CA ILE A 697 -6.47 12.59 -39.75
C ILE A 697 -5.67 13.89 -39.65
N THR A 698 -6.27 14.94 -39.12
CA THR A 698 -5.64 16.25 -38.92
C THR A 698 -5.83 16.72 -37.47
N GLY A 699 -5.22 17.83 -37.09
CA GLY A 699 -5.44 18.44 -35.77
C GLY A 699 -6.89 18.89 -35.51
N ASN A 700 -7.73 18.94 -36.55
CA ASN A 700 -9.15 19.30 -36.45
C ASN A 700 -10.09 18.07 -36.48
N SER A 701 -9.54 16.85 -36.61
CA SER A 701 -10.36 15.63 -36.63
C SER A 701 -10.91 15.35 -35.24
N THR A 702 -12.20 15.06 -35.13
CA THR A 702 -12.83 14.70 -33.84
C THR A 702 -12.40 13.29 -33.40
N PRO A 703 -12.50 12.95 -32.10
CA PRO A 703 -12.20 11.60 -31.63
C PRO A 703 -12.97 10.50 -32.36
N GLU A 704 -14.23 10.75 -32.72
CA GLU A 704 -15.06 9.82 -33.49
C GLU A 704 -14.51 9.58 -34.90
N GLN A 705 -14.10 10.65 -35.59
CA GLN A 705 -13.49 10.54 -36.91
C GLN A 705 -12.15 9.80 -36.84
N ILE A 706 -11.35 10.07 -35.82
CA ILE A 706 -10.07 9.40 -35.58
C ILE A 706 -10.30 7.90 -35.35
N ALA A 707 -11.18 7.53 -34.42
CA ALA A 707 -11.50 6.14 -34.11
C ALA A 707 -12.13 5.40 -35.32
N GLY A 708 -13.01 6.07 -36.06
CA GLY A 708 -13.61 5.54 -37.28
C GLY A 708 -12.57 5.20 -38.36
N TYR A 709 -11.66 6.13 -38.69
CA TYR A 709 -10.64 5.85 -39.71
C TYR A 709 -9.58 4.84 -39.25
N LEU A 710 -9.28 4.78 -37.95
CA LEU A 710 -8.42 3.73 -37.39
C LEU A 710 -9.06 2.35 -37.48
N ALA A 711 -10.36 2.22 -37.18
CA ALA A 711 -11.10 0.97 -37.33
C ALA A 711 -11.15 0.51 -38.80
N VAL A 712 -11.41 1.42 -39.75
CA VAL A 712 -11.34 1.11 -41.19
C VAL A 712 -9.95 0.63 -41.60
N SER A 713 -8.91 1.28 -41.09
CA SER A 713 -7.53 0.92 -41.42
C SER A 713 -7.11 -0.43 -40.85
N HIS A 714 -7.69 -0.87 -39.72
CA HIS A 714 -7.52 -2.23 -39.22
C HIS A 714 -8.14 -3.26 -40.15
N LEU A 715 -9.36 -3.01 -40.66
CA LEU A 715 -10.08 -3.95 -41.54
C LEU A 715 -9.42 -4.10 -42.92
N VAL A 716 -9.20 -2.99 -43.63
CA VAL A 716 -8.80 -3.00 -45.06
C VAL A 716 -7.41 -2.41 -45.32
N GLY A 717 -6.67 -2.07 -44.25
CA GLY A 717 -5.41 -1.36 -44.36
C GLY A 717 -5.56 0.11 -44.73
N VAL A 718 -4.47 0.87 -44.60
CA VAL A 718 -4.47 2.32 -44.89
C VAL A 718 -4.81 2.61 -46.36
N GLY A 719 -4.42 1.75 -47.31
CA GLY A 719 -4.77 1.92 -48.72
C GLY A 719 -6.27 1.86 -48.98
N GLY A 720 -6.96 0.89 -48.36
CA GLY A 720 -8.42 0.78 -48.41
C GLY A 720 -9.10 1.95 -47.68
N CYS A 721 -8.55 2.40 -46.56
CA CYS A 721 -9.06 3.59 -45.85
C CYS A 721 -8.96 4.87 -46.70
N VAL A 722 -7.89 5.04 -47.48
CA VAL A 722 -7.75 6.18 -48.42
C VAL A 722 -8.79 6.08 -49.54
N SER A 723 -9.05 4.90 -50.09
CA SER A 723 -10.12 4.70 -51.08
C SER A 723 -11.50 5.01 -50.49
N PHE A 724 -11.80 4.53 -49.28
CA PHE A 724 -13.03 4.84 -48.56
C PHE A 724 -13.20 6.35 -48.28
N TYR A 725 -12.14 7.03 -47.86
CA TYR A 725 -12.16 8.47 -47.65
C TYR A 725 -12.47 9.24 -48.92
N ARG A 726 -11.91 8.83 -50.07
CA ARG A 726 -12.19 9.45 -51.38
C ARG A 726 -13.63 9.22 -51.85
N GLU A 727 -14.21 8.06 -51.57
CA GLU A 727 -15.63 7.78 -51.83
C GLU A 727 -16.54 8.73 -51.03
N GLN A 728 -16.20 8.98 -49.77
CA GLN A 728 -16.92 9.95 -48.93
C GLN A 728 -16.62 11.42 -49.30
N ASN A 729 -15.45 11.69 -49.88
CA ASN A 729 -14.97 13.04 -50.20
C ASN A 729 -14.45 13.11 -51.66
N PRO A 730 -15.37 13.17 -52.66
CA PRO A 730 -15.01 13.09 -54.09
C PRO A 730 -14.07 14.20 -54.58
N ASN A 731 -14.03 15.32 -53.87
CA ASN A 731 -13.20 16.50 -54.21
C ASN A 731 -11.82 16.50 -53.53
N SER A 732 -11.47 15.46 -52.75
CA SER A 732 -10.21 15.42 -52.00
C SER A 732 -8.99 15.22 -52.91
N GLN A 733 -7.99 16.10 -52.79
CA GLN A 733 -6.74 16.09 -53.57
C GLN A 733 -5.65 15.22 -52.92
N ILE A 734 -6.00 14.05 -52.40
CA ILE A 734 -5.03 13.16 -51.71
C ILE A 734 -4.24 12.37 -52.75
N SER A 735 -2.93 12.59 -52.82
CA SER A 735 -2.01 11.81 -53.65
C SER A 735 -1.64 10.50 -52.95
N TYR A 736 -2.23 9.40 -53.39
CA TYR A 736 -1.87 8.02 -53.04
C TYR A 736 -1.82 7.23 -54.34
N SER A 737 -0.81 6.36 -54.52
CA SER A 737 -0.52 5.60 -55.75
C SER A 737 -1.82 5.20 -56.43
N GLY A 738 -2.01 5.50 -57.72
CA GLY A 738 -3.29 5.46 -58.45
C GLY A 738 -4.03 4.11 -58.57
N ARG A 739 -3.81 3.17 -57.64
CA ARG A 739 -4.64 1.99 -57.40
C ARG A 739 -5.82 2.34 -56.50
N SER A 740 -7.03 2.00 -56.95
CA SER A 740 -8.20 1.87 -56.07
C SER A 740 -8.08 0.56 -55.30
N TYR A 741 -8.14 0.63 -53.97
CA TYR A 741 -8.17 -0.54 -53.11
C TYR A 741 -9.63 -0.87 -52.76
N ALA A 742 -9.91 -2.13 -52.46
CA ALA A 742 -11.25 -2.55 -52.07
C ALA A 742 -11.66 -1.85 -50.76
N THR A 743 -12.90 -1.36 -50.70
CA THR A 743 -13.53 -0.77 -49.50
C THR A 743 -14.36 -1.80 -48.73
N SER A 744 -14.12 -3.09 -48.97
CA SER A 744 -14.63 -4.21 -48.19
C SER A 744 -13.54 -5.27 -48.00
N ASP A 745 -13.60 -6.01 -46.90
CA ASP A 745 -12.69 -7.13 -46.64
C ASP A 745 -12.99 -8.34 -47.54
N ALA A 746 -12.20 -9.41 -47.40
CA ALA A 746 -12.39 -10.66 -48.13
C ALA A 746 -13.70 -11.41 -47.77
N ASN A 747 -14.39 -11.02 -46.70
CA ASN A 747 -15.69 -11.56 -46.29
C ASN A 747 -16.88 -10.70 -46.76
N GLY A 748 -16.63 -9.58 -47.43
CA GLY A 748 -17.67 -8.64 -47.86
C GLY A 748 -18.11 -7.64 -46.79
N THR A 749 -17.40 -7.55 -45.68
CA THR A 749 -17.63 -6.55 -44.63
C THR A 749 -17.20 -5.18 -45.14
N ALA A 750 -18.14 -4.22 -45.21
CA ALA A 750 -17.88 -2.89 -45.72
C ALA A 750 -17.08 -2.01 -44.73
N ALA A 751 -16.18 -1.18 -45.24
CA ALA A 751 -15.43 -0.20 -44.46
C ALA A 751 -16.36 0.75 -43.67
N SER A 752 -17.51 1.12 -44.22
CA SER A 752 -18.51 1.95 -43.53
C SER A 752 -18.97 1.34 -42.19
N THR A 753 -19.05 0.02 -42.09
CA THR A 753 -19.43 -0.67 -40.84
C THR A 753 -18.38 -0.45 -39.75
N TYR A 754 -17.10 -0.58 -40.08
CA TYR A 754 -16.01 -0.35 -39.12
C TYR A 754 -15.86 1.12 -38.77
N PHE A 755 -16.12 2.03 -39.72
CA PHE A 755 -16.12 3.46 -39.46
C PHE A 755 -17.16 3.83 -38.39
N THR A 756 -18.42 3.44 -38.58
CA THR A 756 -19.50 3.71 -37.62
C THR A 756 -19.25 3.02 -36.27
N MET A 757 -18.67 1.81 -36.27
CA MET A 757 -18.29 1.13 -35.03
C MET A 757 -17.24 1.94 -34.26
N GLY A 758 -16.20 2.44 -34.93
CA GLY A 758 -15.18 3.29 -34.30
C GLY A 758 -15.75 4.59 -33.76
N GLU A 759 -16.63 5.26 -34.50
CA GLU A 759 -17.32 6.47 -34.03
C GLU A 759 -18.12 6.22 -32.75
N ASN A 760 -18.88 5.12 -32.70
CA ASN A 760 -19.69 4.78 -31.54
C ASN A 760 -18.84 4.39 -30.33
N ALA A 761 -17.70 3.73 -30.56
CA ALA A 761 -16.76 3.37 -29.50
C ALA A 761 -16.15 4.62 -28.85
N ALA A 762 -15.72 5.61 -29.65
CA ALA A 762 -15.20 6.87 -29.13
C ALA A 762 -16.25 7.62 -28.28
N LYS A 763 -17.50 7.74 -28.77
CA LYS A 763 -18.60 8.38 -28.02
C LYS A 763 -18.84 7.74 -26.65
N LEU A 764 -18.78 6.42 -26.57
CA LEU A 764 -18.97 5.69 -25.31
C LEU A 764 -17.76 5.83 -24.37
N GLY A 765 -16.55 5.91 -24.94
CA GLY A 765 -15.33 6.21 -24.18
C GLY A 765 -15.34 7.62 -23.56
N ASP A 766 -15.92 8.60 -24.24
CA ASP A 766 -16.05 9.98 -23.74
C ASP A 766 -17.13 10.10 -22.65
N SER A 767 -18.29 9.44 -22.83
CA SER A 767 -19.36 9.45 -21.82
C SER A 767 -18.99 8.76 -20.50
N THR A 768 -18.02 7.86 -20.52
CA THR A 768 -17.48 7.17 -19.32
C THR A 768 -16.29 7.88 -18.69
N ALA A 769 -15.78 8.95 -19.34
CA ALA A 769 -14.75 9.82 -18.78
C ALA A 769 -15.33 11.03 -18.01
N SER A 770 -16.65 11.24 -18.11
CA SER A 770 -17.39 12.37 -17.53
C SER A 770 -18.34 11.98 -16.39
N ALA A 771 -18.31 10.71 -15.96
CA ALA A 771 -18.96 10.15 -14.78
C ALA A 771 -17.90 9.49 -13.90
#